data_AF-A0A9C8L1E2-F1
#
_entry.id   AF-A0A9C8L1E2-F1
#
_cell.length_a   1.000
_cell.length_b   1.000
_cell.length_c   1.000
_cell.angle_alpha   90.00
_cell.angle_beta   90.00
_cell.angle_gamma   90.00
#
_symmetry.space_group_name_H-M   'P 1'
#
loop_
_entity.id
_entity.type
_entity.pdbx_description
1 polymer ?
#
loop_
_entity_poly.entity_id
_entity_poly.type
_entity_poly.pdbx_seq_one_letter_code
_entity_poly.pdbx_strand_id
1 'polypeptide(L)'
;MNSSRLSAFCDRALEVGWLLGITITPVFFNVYSSRVFEPDKLTTLRSLAVIMACLWLARFTDLLLRGEQPLRFSWRTPLVLPALLTMLSYVISTLFSVIPYTSFIGSYQRLQGTYTLFGYLVLFFALLTSLRTRSQLNRLITVLIINSLPVSLYGILQHNGLDPLPWAGNVQTRVASNMGNAIFVAAYLIMILPLTAARIVESFKDILTREEARISDILRASGYIVILVVQLMTIWYSKSRGPWLGLIAGAFLFPYLAFIMLQRHAASQAETKGSVGGDLLQGTGFALGSMALAGALVAVGLFVIPGNYGTYIGGGLGALVFGASWLYMVVERKGWRWLWISWGVVGLAVALVLVAMNLPGPLQDRVRSTPSIRRLATISQLESGTGKVRALIWEGALELISPHDPIEFPDGSTDTFNFLRPLIGYGPESMYVAYNSFYPPELGHYESRTASPDRSHNETLDAVVITGILGLAIYIFLFGNVFYWGFRWLGLLQTRQQFWIYLGMNAFSVLFFTILLWQLEGFYLFGVAVPLGMLVGTVLYLTVEAFRVSARGALALPGNEDAEKRMLHPHTLLLVAILSAVIAYFIEINFGIAIAATRTTFWVLSGLMVVLGLQWIAQPDAEVSTVVSASRASKRARRRKAQRATSAQAWIATVVALSLFAVFILGTLAFDFVNNPSRTDQAGRIFWYSLTRLYDQRAAAYTTESVGALMLFVFTWFLLGMLGLSELENEGLFDKDRGRRWGIAIMIYTLVSIVGVWLFGSALAGLQANLTRIPVASIADAVLVAERLAGVLGLYYILIFGILILMALVLQWEHPQPREEGDLLAWGLLGILLIVGILLIGATNYNLIRADVIFKQGDAFSKSNDPTQKQAAIAHYERALEYVPREDFYYLYLGKTYLELAQVHTEAEQRMAALQRTEEILHQAREINPLNTDHSANLARFYRSM
;
A
#
# COMPACT_ATOMS: atom_id res chain seq x y z
N MET A 1 32.16 9.22 -8.98
CA MET A 1 31.94 7.76 -8.86
C MET A 1 32.25 7.18 -10.22
N ASN A 2 33.25 6.30 -10.31
CA ASN A 2 33.60 5.60 -11.55
C ASN A 2 32.71 4.35 -11.68
N SER A 3 31.40 4.53 -11.82
CA SER A 3 30.51 3.40 -12.09
C SER A 3 30.78 2.85 -13.50
N SER A 4 30.52 1.57 -13.76
CA SER A 4 30.48 1.04 -15.13
C SER A 4 29.15 1.38 -15.83
N ARG A 5 29.05 1.21 -17.15
CA ARG A 5 27.77 1.33 -17.89
C ARG A 5 26.75 0.30 -17.39
N LEU A 6 27.16 -0.93 -17.11
CA LEU A 6 26.31 -1.96 -16.51
C LEU A 6 25.76 -1.52 -15.15
N SER A 7 26.62 -1.13 -14.23
CA SER A 7 26.20 -0.67 -12.89
C SER A 7 25.31 0.57 -12.97
N ALA A 8 25.59 1.50 -13.89
CA ALA A 8 24.75 2.67 -14.12
C ALA A 8 23.37 2.30 -14.70
N PHE A 9 23.29 1.32 -15.61
CA PHE A 9 22.02 0.78 -16.09
C PHE A 9 21.23 0.12 -14.96
N CYS A 10 21.85 -0.77 -14.20
CA CYS A 10 21.19 -1.43 -13.07
C CYS A 10 20.70 -0.42 -12.03
N ASP A 11 21.46 0.63 -11.71
CA ASP A 11 21.02 1.69 -10.79
C ASP A 11 19.73 2.39 -11.30
N ARG A 12 19.63 2.68 -12.60
CA ARG A 12 18.43 3.28 -13.20
C ARG A 12 17.27 2.31 -13.35
N ALA A 13 17.54 1.06 -13.70
CA ALA A 13 16.52 0.03 -13.78
C ALA A 13 15.95 -0.32 -12.40
N LEU A 14 16.76 -0.29 -11.34
CA LEU A 14 16.30 -0.41 -9.95
C LEU A 14 15.46 0.81 -9.54
N GLU A 15 15.86 2.01 -9.94
CA GLU A 15 15.06 3.24 -9.76
C GLU A 15 13.66 3.10 -10.35
N VAL A 16 13.58 2.71 -11.62
CA VAL A 16 12.29 2.49 -12.28
C VAL A 16 11.54 1.33 -11.61
N GLY A 17 12.25 0.26 -11.25
CA GLY A 17 11.65 -0.91 -10.59
C GLY A 17 10.89 -0.55 -9.32
N TRP A 18 11.47 0.25 -8.41
CA TRP A 18 10.73 0.65 -7.22
C TRP A 18 9.62 1.67 -7.51
N LEU A 19 9.73 2.51 -8.55
CA LEU A 19 8.63 3.38 -9.00
C LEU A 19 7.44 2.58 -9.56
N LEU A 20 7.71 1.53 -10.33
CA LEU A 20 6.65 0.66 -10.87
C LEU A 20 6.02 -0.18 -9.75
N GLY A 21 6.81 -0.72 -8.81
CA GLY A 21 6.31 -1.56 -7.71
C GLY A 21 5.30 -0.85 -6.80
N ILE A 22 5.57 0.41 -6.44
CA ILE A 22 4.63 1.24 -5.65
C ILE A 22 3.40 1.69 -6.44
N THR A 23 3.40 1.50 -7.75
CA THR A 23 2.30 1.90 -8.65
C THR A 23 1.39 0.72 -8.98
N ILE A 24 1.97 -0.43 -9.31
CA ILE A 24 1.23 -1.67 -9.62
C ILE A 24 0.32 -2.05 -8.45
N THR A 25 0.87 -2.08 -7.24
CA THR A 25 0.17 -2.62 -6.06
C THR A 25 -1.13 -1.85 -5.71
N PRO A 26 -1.18 -0.50 -5.72
CA PRO A 26 -2.43 0.21 -5.50
C PRO A 26 -3.36 0.28 -6.72
N VAL A 27 -2.84 0.37 -7.95
CA VAL A 27 -3.66 0.69 -9.14
C VAL A 27 -4.21 -0.55 -9.85
N PHE A 28 -3.40 -1.57 -10.10
CA PHE A 28 -3.75 -2.69 -10.99
C PHE A 28 -4.84 -3.62 -10.43
N PHE A 29 -5.75 -4.09 -11.27
CA PHE A 29 -6.61 -5.26 -11.02
C PHE A 29 -6.93 -6.00 -12.33
N ASN A 30 -7.36 -7.26 -12.25
CA ASN A 30 -7.59 -8.10 -13.42
C ASN A 30 -9.01 -8.69 -13.45
N VAL A 31 -9.88 -8.13 -14.30
CA VAL A 31 -11.27 -8.60 -14.44
C VAL A 31 -11.38 -10.02 -15.03
N TYR A 32 -10.32 -10.54 -15.65
CA TYR A 32 -10.32 -11.87 -16.26
C TYR A 32 -10.08 -13.00 -15.25
N SER A 33 -9.42 -12.72 -14.12
CA SER A 33 -9.20 -13.71 -13.05
C SER A 33 -10.41 -13.81 -12.12
N SER A 34 -10.56 -14.95 -11.44
CA SER A 34 -11.57 -15.15 -10.39
C SER A 34 -11.26 -14.25 -9.19
N ARG A 35 -9.97 -14.16 -8.83
CA ARG A 35 -9.47 -13.34 -7.72
C ARG A 35 -8.99 -11.97 -8.22
N VAL A 36 -9.94 -11.17 -8.69
CA VAL A 36 -9.72 -9.92 -9.47
C VAL A 36 -8.68 -8.95 -8.89
N PHE A 37 -8.50 -8.89 -7.57
CA PHE A 37 -7.71 -7.84 -6.90
C PHE A 37 -6.35 -8.32 -6.36
N GLU A 38 -6.28 -8.89 -5.16
CA GLU A 38 -5.03 -9.05 -4.41
C GLU A 38 -3.99 -9.99 -5.06
N PRO A 39 -4.31 -11.24 -5.44
CA PRO A 39 -3.29 -12.18 -5.94
C PRO A 39 -2.63 -11.75 -7.25
N ASP A 40 -3.40 -11.17 -8.18
CA ASP A 40 -2.89 -10.63 -9.44
C ASP A 40 -1.89 -9.48 -9.22
N LYS A 41 -2.14 -8.59 -8.24
CA LYS A 41 -1.19 -7.55 -7.83
C LYS A 41 0.11 -8.14 -7.27
N LEU A 42 0.01 -9.24 -6.53
CA LEU A 42 1.17 -9.87 -5.90
C LEU A 42 2.03 -10.63 -6.88
N THR A 43 1.45 -11.33 -7.85
CA THR A 43 2.22 -12.02 -8.90
C THR A 43 2.99 -11.04 -9.78
N THR A 44 2.39 -9.90 -10.12
CA THR A 44 3.07 -8.81 -10.86
C THR A 44 4.18 -8.17 -10.03
N LEU A 45 3.94 -7.88 -8.74
CA LEU A 45 4.97 -7.39 -7.80
C LEU A 45 6.13 -8.38 -7.63
N ARG A 46 5.85 -9.66 -7.41
CA ARG A 46 6.86 -10.74 -7.30
C ARG A 46 7.69 -10.83 -8.56
N SER A 47 7.05 -10.73 -9.73
CA SER A 47 7.74 -10.79 -11.01
C SER A 47 8.70 -9.63 -11.19
N LEU A 48 8.25 -8.42 -10.85
CA LEU A 48 9.10 -7.23 -10.84
C LEU A 48 10.26 -7.38 -9.84
N ALA A 49 9.98 -7.86 -8.63
CA ALA A 49 10.99 -8.08 -7.60
C ALA A 49 12.05 -9.12 -8.00
N VAL A 50 11.68 -10.19 -8.72
CA VAL A 50 12.64 -11.16 -9.26
C VAL A 50 13.61 -10.47 -10.24
N ILE A 51 13.09 -9.69 -11.20
CA ILE A 51 13.94 -8.94 -12.14
C ILE A 51 14.82 -7.91 -11.42
N MET A 52 14.26 -7.20 -10.43
CA MET A 52 15.04 -6.28 -9.60
C MET A 52 16.15 -7.00 -8.81
N ALA A 53 15.89 -8.20 -8.28
CA ALA A 53 16.90 -9.00 -7.60
C ALA A 53 18.02 -9.44 -8.57
N CYS A 54 17.68 -9.85 -9.80
CA CYS A 54 18.67 -10.15 -10.85
C CYS A 54 19.56 -8.94 -11.16
N LEU A 55 18.96 -7.76 -11.36
CA LEU A 55 19.67 -6.50 -11.63
C LEU A 55 20.57 -6.08 -10.46
N TRP A 56 20.06 -6.22 -9.23
CA TRP A 56 20.78 -5.90 -8.01
C TRP A 56 21.98 -6.84 -7.80
N LEU A 57 21.82 -8.15 -8.05
CA LEU A 57 22.90 -9.13 -7.97
C LEU A 57 23.96 -8.92 -9.05
N ALA A 58 23.56 -8.64 -10.30
CA ALA A 58 24.50 -8.32 -11.37
C ALA A 58 25.32 -7.06 -11.05
N ARG A 59 24.66 -6.01 -10.54
CA ARG A 59 25.33 -4.80 -10.05
C ARG A 59 26.28 -5.10 -8.90
N PHE A 60 25.85 -5.91 -7.93
CA PHE A 60 26.68 -6.31 -6.79
C PHE A 60 27.95 -7.02 -7.26
N THR A 61 27.83 -7.96 -8.20
CA THR A 61 28.97 -8.70 -8.75
C THR A 61 29.91 -7.82 -9.55
N ASP A 62 29.40 -6.92 -10.41
CA ASP A 62 30.24 -5.98 -11.16
C ASP A 62 31.10 -5.11 -10.23
N LEU A 63 30.51 -4.58 -9.15
CA LEU A 63 31.26 -3.78 -8.17
C LEU A 63 32.28 -4.62 -7.40
N LEU A 64 31.92 -5.86 -7.02
CA LEU A 64 32.83 -6.76 -6.30
C LEU A 64 34.04 -7.14 -7.16
N LEU A 65 33.84 -7.50 -8.42
CA LEU A 65 34.91 -7.85 -9.37
C LEU A 65 35.85 -6.67 -9.65
N ARG A 66 35.34 -5.45 -9.55
CA ARG A 66 36.11 -4.20 -9.69
C ARG A 66 36.81 -3.76 -8.40
N GLY A 67 36.67 -4.51 -7.29
CA GLY A 67 37.23 -4.15 -6.00
C GLY A 67 36.55 -2.93 -5.34
N GLU A 68 35.34 -2.57 -5.79
CA GLU A 68 34.54 -1.49 -5.20
C GLU A 68 33.64 -2.01 -4.09
N GLN A 69 33.24 -1.15 -3.15
CA GLN A 69 32.26 -1.53 -2.13
C GLN A 69 30.85 -1.65 -2.73
N PRO A 70 30.25 -2.86 -2.74
CA PRO A 70 28.99 -3.08 -3.46
C PRO A 70 27.77 -2.54 -2.70
N LEU A 71 27.83 -2.57 -1.36
CA LEU A 71 26.77 -2.16 -0.44
C LEU A 71 27.24 -1.01 0.43
N ARG A 72 26.38 0.01 0.59
CA ARG A 72 26.60 1.12 1.52
C ARG A 72 26.01 0.90 2.92
N PHE A 73 25.31 -0.22 3.12
CA PHE A 73 24.60 -0.56 4.36
C PHE A 73 25.15 -1.85 4.96
N SER A 74 24.89 -2.06 6.25
CA SER A 74 25.25 -3.26 6.99
C SER A 74 24.09 -3.67 7.91
N TRP A 75 24.24 -4.78 8.65
CA TRP A 75 23.26 -5.18 9.67
C TRP A 75 23.09 -4.12 10.79
N ARG A 76 24.06 -3.21 10.97
CA ARG A 76 23.97 -2.09 11.92
C ARG A 76 23.19 -0.90 11.40
N THR A 77 22.91 -0.86 10.09
CA THR A 77 22.10 0.18 9.50
C THR A 77 20.67 0.09 10.07
N PRO A 78 20.06 1.21 10.50
CA PRO A 78 18.70 1.24 11.00
C PRO A 78 17.72 0.48 10.09
N LEU A 79 16.81 -0.27 10.70
CA LEU A 79 15.80 -1.12 10.05
C LEU A 79 16.31 -2.30 9.20
N VAL A 80 17.61 -2.43 8.94
CA VAL A 80 18.16 -3.62 8.26
C VAL A 80 18.07 -4.86 9.15
N LEU A 81 18.50 -4.78 10.42
CA LEU A 81 18.39 -5.91 11.34
C LEU A 81 16.92 -6.35 11.56
N PRO A 82 15.96 -5.45 11.87
CA PRO A 82 14.55 -5.81 11.91
C PRO A 82 14.03 -6.48 10.64
N ALA A 83 14.44 -6.01 9.46
CA ALA A 83 14.07 -6.61 8.18
C ALA A 83 14.60 -8.04 8.04
N LEU A 84 15.88 -8.27 8.38
CA LEU A 84 16.50 -9.60 8.36
C LEU A 84 15.87 -10.55 9.38
N LEU A 85 15.52 -10.06 10.57
CA LEU A 85 14.83 -10.87 11.58
C LEU A 85 13.40 -11.24 11.14
N THR A 86 12.69 -10.31 10.49
CA THR A 86 11.36 -10.59 9.91
C THR A 86 11.46 -11.62 8.79
N MET A 87 12.50 -11.52 7.96
CA MET A 87 12.80 -12.52 6.93
C MET A 87 13.05 -13.91 7.55
N LEU A 88 13.88 -13.95 8.59
CA LEU A 88 14.24 -15.19 9.28
C LEU A 88 13.03 -15.84 9.98
N SER A 89 12.18 -15.06 10.65
CA SER A 89 10.99 -15.60 11.31
C SER A 89 10.03 -16.23 10.30
N TYR A 90 9.78 -15.58 9.16
CA TYR A 90 8.95 -16.14 8.10
C TYR A 90 9.53 -17.43 7.52
N VAL A 91 10.85 -17.51 7.31
CA VAL A 91 11.52 -18.74 6.86
C VAL A 91 11.34 -19.86 7.89
N ILE A 92 11.62 -19.61 9.16
CA ILE A 92 11.47 -20.61 10.23
C ILE A 92 10.01 -21.09 10.29
N SER A 93 9.05 -20.18 10.40
CA SER A 93 7.63 -20.54 10.49
C SER A 93 7.10 -21.25 9.25
N THR A 94 7.66 -20.98 8.06
CA THR A 94 7.32 -21.70 6.82
C THR A 94 7.87 -23.13 6.83
N LEU A 95 9.12 -23.31 7.24
CA LEU A 95 9.78 -24.62 7.28
C LEU A 95 9.08 -25.60 8.23
N PHE A 96 8.58 -25.09 9.36
CA PHE A 96 7.86 -25.88 10.36
C PHE A 96 6.33 -25.81 10.22
N SER A 97 5.79 -25.19 9.17
CA SER A 97 4.34 -25.06 8.99
C SER A 97 3.62 -26.40 8.84
N VAL A 98 2.35 -26.46 9.23
CA VAL A 98 1.44 -27.58 8.92
C VAL A 98 1.13 -27.69 7.42
N ILE A 99 1.34 -26.61 6.63
CA ILE A 99 1.18 -26.58 5.16
C ILE A 99 2.34 -25.81 4.49
N PRO A 100 3.57 -26.36 4.45
CA PRO A 100 4.78 -25.61 4.04
C PRO A 100 4.73 -24.99 2.64
N TYR A 101 4.13 -25.68 1.67
CA TYR A 101 4.01 -25.16 0.30
C TYR A 101 3.15 -23.89 0.26
N THR A 102 1.98 -23.94 0.90
CA THR A 102 1.06 -22.80 1.02
C THR A 102 1.66 -21.67 1.86
N SER A 103 2.42 -21.97 2.90
CA SER A 103 3.14 -20.93 3.66
C SER A 103 4.24 -20.23 2.84
N PHE A 104 4.89 -20.95 1.93
CA PHE A 104 5.90 -20.36 1.05
C PHE A 104 5.28 -19.54 -0.09
N ILE A 105 4.37 -20.16 -0.87
CA ILE A 105 3.74 -19.58 -2.07
C ILE A 105 2.58 -18.65 -1.74
N GLY A 106 1.88 -18.88 -0.63
CA GLY A 106 0.66 -18.18 -0.22
C GLY A 106 -0.62 -18.93 -0.58
N SER A 107 -1.71 -18.63 0.15
CA SER A 107 -3.03 -19.24 -0.08
C SER A 107 -3.65 -18.80 -1.41
N TYR A 108 -4.58 -19.59 -1.93
CA TYR A 108 -5.37 -19.22 -3.10
C TYR A 108 -6.00 -17.83 -2.93
N GLN A 109 -6.63 -17.52 -1.79
CA GLN A 109 -7.35 -16.25 -1.62
C GLN A 109 -6.44 -15.01 -1.55
N ARG A 110 -5.22 -15.12 -0.98
CA ARG A 110 -4.41 -13.94 -0.62
C ARG A 110 -3.03 -13.90 -1.23
N LEU A 111 -2.38 -15.03 -1.46
CA LEU A 111 -1.02 -15.13 -1.98
C LEU A 111 0.04 -14.36 -1.15
N GLN A 112 -0.16 -14.20 0.18
CA GLN A 112 0.73 -13.41 1.07
C GLN A 112 1.79 -14.26 1.80
N GLY A 113 2.26 -15.35 1.18
CA GLY A 113 3.28 -16.24 1.74
C GLY A 113 4.69 -15.62 1.82
N THR A 114 5.66 -16.38 2.32
CA THR A 114 7.06 -15.95 2.50
C THR A 114 7.71 -15.42 1.22
N TYR A 115 7.37 -15.98 0.06
CA TYR A 115 7.86 -15.49 -1.23
C TYR A 115 7.43 -14.04 -1.51
N THR A 116 6.21 -13.64 -1.11
CA THR A 116 5.74 -12.25 -1.22
C THR A 116 6.52 -11.31 -0.29
N LEU A 117 6.79 -11.74 0.94
CA LEU A 117 7.59 -10.94 1.88
C LEU A 117 8.96 -10.58 1.27
N PHE A 118 9.61 -11.54 0.61
CA PHE A 118 10.88 -11.29 -0.08
C PHE A 118 10.74 -10.25 -1.18
N GLY A 119 9.61 -10.23 -1.91
CA GLY A 119 9.30 -9.19 -2.88
C GLY A 119 9.29 -7.78 -2.27
N TYR A 120 8.66 -7.60 -1.11
CA TYR A 120 8.68 -6.31 -0.39
C TYR A 120 10.10 -5.95 0.10
N LEU A 121 10.86 -6.92 0.60
CA LEU A 121 12.22 -6.71 1.10
C LEU A 121 13.21 -6.37 -0.03
N VAL A 122 13.05 -6.93 -1.23
CA VAL A 122 13.83 -6.54 -2.42
C VAL A 122 13.64 -5.06 -2.72
N LEU A 123 12.40 -4.55 -2.67
CA LEU A 123 12.14 -3.11 -2.84
C LEU A 123 12.84 -2.28 -1.76
N PHE A 124 12.76 -2.69 -0.49
CA PHE A 124 13.44 -2.02 0.62
C PHE A 124 14.96 -1.94 0.40
N PHE A 125 15.62 -3.08 0.11
CA PHE A 125 17.07 -3.11 -0.10
C PHE A 125 17.52 -2.43 -1.40
N ALA A 126 16.72 -2.52 -2.46
CA ALA A 126 16.97 -1.80 -3.72
C ALA A 126 16.93 -0.29 -3.50
N LEU A 127 15.96 0.21 -2.73
CA LEU A 127 15.86 1.62 -2.36
C LEU A 127 17.05 2.05 -1.49
N LEU A 128 17.41 1.26 -0.47
CA LEU A 128 18.62 1.49 0.33
C LEU A 128 19.89 1.48 -0.50
N THR A 129 19.93 0.87 -1.67
CA THR A 129 21.12 0.85 -2.55
C THR A 129 21.16 2.01 -3.54
N SER A 130 20.01 2.31 -4.17
CA SER A 130 19.89 3.15 -5.36
C SER A 130 19.45 4.60 -5.11
N LEU A 131 18.71 4.88 -4.02
CA LEU A 131 18.22 6.23 -3.72
C LEU A 131 19.35 7.13 -3.19
N ARG A 132 19.83 8.05 -4.02
CA ARG A 132 21.02 8.89 -3.75
C ARG A 132 20.84 10.37 -4.04
N THR A 133 19.87 10.72 -4.88
CA THR A 133 19.71 12.09 -5.38
C THR A 133 18.38 12.70 -4.96
N ARG A 134 18.34 14.02 -4.92
CA ARG A 134 17.12 14.77 -4.58
C ARG A 134 16.02 14.60 -5.64
N SER A 135 16.39 14.46 -6.91
CA SER A 135 15.42 14.22 -7.99
C SER A 135 14.77 12.83 -7.87
N GLN A 136 15.55 11.80 -7.52
CA GLN A 136 14.99 10.48 -7.19
C GLN A 136 14.02 10.53 -6.01
N LEU A 137 14.38 11.24 -4.94
CA LEU A 137 13.50 11.44 -3.79
C LEU A 137 12.20 12.12 -4.20
N ASN A 138 12.30 13.20 -4.99
CA ASN A 138 11.13 13.93 -5.44
C ASN A 138 10.22 13.06 -6.31
N ARG A 139 10.79 12.35 -7.29
CA ARG A 139 10.06 11.36 -8.11
C ARG A 139 9.35 10.33 -7.23
N LEU A 140 10.03 9.74 -6.25
CA LEU A 140 9.43 8.75 -5.35
C LEU A 140 8.22 9.30 -4.59
N ILE A 141 8.36 10.46 -3.93
CA ILE A 141 7.26 11.07 -3.17
C ILE A 141 6.11 11.47 -4.10
N THR A 142 6.41 12.08 -5.24
CA THR A 142 5.40 12.50 -6.21
C THR A 142 4.65 11.30 -6.78
N VAL A 143 5.33 10.18 -7.09
CA VAL A 143 4.68 8.95 -7.53
C VAL A 143 3.81 8.33 -6.43
N LEU A 144 4.30 8.25 -5.18
CA LEU A 144 3.48 7.79 -4.04
C LEU A 144 2.16 8.57 -3.92
N ILE A 145 2.20 9.89 -4.12
CA ILE A 145 1.02 10.77 -4.06
C ILE A 145 0.16 10.60 -5.31
N ILE A 146 0.73 10.63 -6.50
CA ILE A 146 -0.02 10.53 -7.77
C ILE A 146 -0.74 9.18 -7.89
N ASN A 147 -0.17 8.08 -7.38
CA ASN A 147 -0.82 6.77 -7.41
C ASN A 147 -2.14 6.73 -6.64
N SER A 148 -2.30 7.59 -5.63
CA SER A 148 -3.56 7.72 -4.89
C SER A 148 -4.67 8.41 -5.70
N LEU A 149 -4.32 9.13 -6.78
CA LEU A 149 -5.28 9.86 -7.59
C LEU A 149 -6.24 8.94 -8.36
N PRO A 150 -5.79 8.02 -9.24
CA PRO A 150 -6.72 7.12 -9.94
C PRO A 150 -7.52 6.26 -8.95
N VAL A 151 -6.90 5.84 -7.84
CA VAL A 151 -7.58 5.08 -6.78
C VAL A 151 -8.70 5.89 -6.11
N SER A 152 -8.46 7.17 -5.83
CA SER A 152 -9.46 8.04 -5.22
C SER A 152 -10.57 8.41 -6.20
N LEU A 153 -10.21 8.78 -7.43
CA LEU A 153 -11.15 9.12 -8.49
C LEU A 153 -12.07 7.94 -8.82
N TYR A 154 -11.54 6.72 -8.90
CA TYR A 154 -12.35 5.53 -9.14
C TYR A 154 -13.33 5.25 -7.98
N GLY A 155 -12.90 5.43 -6.73
CA GLY A 155 -13.78 5.36 -5.57
C GLY A 155 -14.93 6.38 -5.65
N ILE A 156 -14.64 7.61 -6.07
CA ILE A 156 -15.67 8.66 -6.27
C ILE A 156 -16.63 8.27 -7.41
N LEU A 157 -16.14 7.72 -8.51
CA LEU A 157 -16.99 7.25 -9.61
C LEU A 157 -17.92 6.13 -9.16
N GLN A 158 -17.42 5.17 -8.38
CA GLN A 158 -18.23 4.11 -7.76
C GLN A 158 -19.34 4.69 -6.90
N HIS A 159 -19.04 5.66 -6.03
CA HIS A 159 -20.03 6.28 -5.16
C HIS A 159 -21.19 6.91 -5.96
N ASN A 160 -20.88 7.50 -7.12
CA ASN A 160 -21.84 8.20 -7.97
C ASN A 160 -22.54 7.29 -9.00
N GLY A 161 -22.32 5.97 -8.97
CA GLY A 161 -22.95 5.05 -9.91
C GLY A 161 -22.45 5.17 -11.36
N LEU A 162 -21.23 5.71 -11.55
CA LEU A 162 -20.59 5.92 -12.85
C LEU A 162 -19.55 4.84 -13.20
N ASP A 163 -19.51 3.74 -12.44
CA ASP A 163 -18.60 2.62 -12.65
C ASP A 163 -19.09 1.73 -13.82
N PRO A 164 -18.30 1.54 -14.89
CA PRO A 164 -18.69 0.70 -16.02
C PRO A 164 -18.57 -0.81 -15.73
N LEU A 165 -18.03 -1.23 -14.58
CA LEU A 165 -17.75 -2.63 -14.28
C LEU A 165 -18.86 -3.29 -13.42
N PRO A 166 -19.29 -4.54 -13.74
CA PRO A 166 -20.39 -5.21 -13.07
C PRO A 166 -19.99 -5.92 -11.78
N TRP A 167 -19.68 -5.18 -10.73
CA TRP A 167 -19.39 -5.78 -9.42
C TRP A 167 -20.63 -6.45 -8.80
N ALA A 168 -20.44 -7.64 -8.21
CA ALA A 168 -21.52 -8.35 -7.51
C ALA A 168 -21.95 -7.66 -6.19
N GLY A 169 -21.04 -6.90 -5.57
CA GLY A 169 -21.29 -6.17 -4.32
C GLY A 169 -21.70 -4.71 -4.53
N ASN A 170 -22.39 -4.13 -3.54
CA ASN A 170 -22.75 -2.71 -3.56
C ASN A 170 -21.52 -1.81 -3.28
N VAL A 171 -20.87 -1.37 -4.35
CA VAL A 171 -19.72 -0.46 -4.31
C VAL A 171 -20.10 1.02 -4.16
N GLN A 172 -21.39 1.38 -4.32
CA GLN A 172 -21.84 2.77 -4.20
C GLN A 172 -21.91 3.23 -2.75
N THR A 173 -22.38 2.34 -1.85
CA THR A 173 -22.58 2.68 -0.43
C THR A 173 -21.28 2.66 0.38
N ARG A 174 -20.34 1.79 0.00
CA ARG A 174 -19.00 1.63 0.55
C ARG A 174 -18.03 1.38 -0.61
N VAL A 175 -17.30 2.43 -0.99
CA VAL A 175 -16.43 2.39 -2.16
C VAL A 175 -15.27 1.43 -1.97
N ALA A 176 -15.02 0.58 -2.97
CA ALA A 176 -14.01 -0.48 -2.93
C ALA A 176 -12.78 -0.14 -3.79
N SER A 177 -12.99 0.66 -4.85
CA SER A 177 -12.00 1.10 -5.82
C SER A 177 -11.12 -0.04 -6.36
N ASN A 178 -9.88 0.23 -6.75
CA ASN A 178 -8.90 -0.70 -7.31
C ASN A 178 -8.47 -1.83 -6.35
N MET A 179 -9.01 -1.87 -5.12
CA MET A 179 -8.64 -2.86 -4.10
C MET A 179 -9.77 -3.84 -3.76
N GLY A 180 -10.97 -3.67 -4.34
CA GLY A 180 -12.09 -4.59 -4.14
C GLY A 180 -12.70 -4.60 -2.73
N ASN A 181 -12.17 -3.79 -1.81
CA ASN A 181 -12.66 -3.68 -0.44
C ASN A 181 -12.47 -2.26 0.11
N ALA A 182 -13.52 -1.73 0.74
CA ALA A 182 -13.52 -0.39 1.32
C ALA A 182 -12.54 -0.21 2.49
N ILE A 183 -12.18 -1.26 3.22
CA ILE A 183 -11.17 -1.18 4.27
C ILE A 183 -9.79 -0.96 3.63
N PHE A 184 -9.49 -1.74 2.60
CA PHE A 184 -8.21 -1.74 1.89
C PHE A 184 -7.89 -0.39 1.24
N VAL A 185 -8.87 0.19 0.52
CA VAL A 185 -8.66 1.49 -0.14
C VAL A 185 -8.34 2.58 0.88
N ALA A 186 -9.08 2.63 1.99
CA ALA A 186 -8.89 3.66 3.00
C ALA A 186 -7.59 3.44 3.79
N ALA A 187 -7.22 2.18 4.07
CA ALA A 187 -5.95 1.81 4.71
C ALA A 187 -4.73 2.29 3.91
N TYR A 188 -4.78 2.17 2.59
CA TYR A 188 -3.73 2.71 1.72
C TYR A 188 -3.70 4.25 1.73
N LEU A 189 -4.86 4.90 1.56
CA LEU A 189 -4.91 6.36 1.45
C LEU A 189 -4.45 7.09 2.72
N ILE A 190 -4.70 6.54 3.92
CA ILE A 190 -4.20 7.13 5.18
C ILE A 190 -2.67 7.14 5.29
N MET A 191 -1.96 6.25 4.56
CA MET A 191 -0.49 6.27 4.50
C MET A 191 0.04 7.38 3.59
N ILE A 192 -0.72 7.75 2.55
CA ILE A 192 -0.30 8.74 1.55
C ILE A 192 -0.68 10.16 1.97
N LEU A 193 -1.74 10.31 2.77
CA LEU A 193 -2.27 11.60 3.19
C LEU A 193 -1.22 12.49 3.90
N PRO A 194 -0.41 12.00 4.86
CA PRO A 194 0.63 12.83 5.48
C PRO A 194 1.72 13.30 4.50
N LEU A 195 2.05 12.50 3.49
CA LEU A 195 3.00 12.90 2.44
C LEU A 195 2.43 14.00 1.57
N THR A 196 1.14 13.90 1.24
CA THR A 196 0.40 14.93 0.49
C THR A 196 0.35 16.23 1.29
N ALA A 197 0.04 16.16 2.59
CA ALA A 197 0.06 17.30 3.49
C ALA A 197 1.45 17.96 3.58
N ALA A 198 2.53 17.16 3.66
CA ALA A 198 3.89 17.68 3.64
C ALA A 198 4.21 18.44 2.34
N ARG A 199 3.82 17.90 1.17
CA ARG A 199 4.00 18.60 -0.11
C ARG A 199 3.20 19.89 -0.24
N ILE A 200 2.01 19.95 0.35
CA ILE A 200 1.23 21.19 0.43
C ILE A 200 2.00 22.23 1.25
N VAL A 201 2.50 21.86 2.43
CA VAL A 201 3.30 22.76 3.29
C VAL A 201 4.57 23.23 2.58
N GLU A 202 5.29 22.34 1.88
CA GLU A 202 6.46 22.71 1.06
C GLU A 202 6.08 23.67 -0.07
N SER A 203 4.98 23.41 -0.78
CA SER A 203 4.53 24.26 -1.88
C SER A 203 4.16 25.68 -1.40
N PHE A 204 3.46 25.80 -0.27
CA PHE A 204 3.16 27.11 0.32
C PHE A 204 4.41 27.83 0.81
N LYS A 205 5.36 27.10 1.42
CA LYS A 205 6.64 27.67 1.82
C LYS A 205 7.40 28.23 0.61
N ASP A 206 7.45 27.48 -0.49
CA ASP A 206 8.11 27.93 -1.71
C ASP A 206 7.45 29.20 -2.28
N ILE A 207 6.10 29.28 -2.28
CA ILE A 207 5.36 30.48 -2.69
C ILE A 207 5.66 31.69 -1.80
N LEU A 208 5.68 31.51 -0.47
CA LEU A 208 5.88 32.60 0.49
C LEU A 208 7.33 33.10 0.58
N THR A 209 8.30 32.27 0.16
CA THR A 209 9.74 32.61 0.24
C THR A 209 10.30 33.20 -1.05
N ARG A 210 9.60 33.05 -2.18
CA ARG A 210 10.02 33.59 -3.48
C ARG A 210 9.60 35.05 -3.64
N GLU A 211 10.45 35.85 -4.31
CA GLU A 211 10.15 37.26 -4.63
C GLU A 211 8.97 37.40 -5.60
N GLU A 212 8.84 36.50 -6.57
CA GLU A 212 7.70 36.42 -7.49
C GLU A 212 7.14 35.00 -7.53
N ALA A 213 5.85 34.84 -7.21
CA ALA A 213 5.17 33.56 -7.27
C ALA A 213 4.97 33.13 -8.74
N ARG A 214 5.46 31.94 -9.11
CA ARG A 214 5.26 31.39 -10.46
C ARG A 214 3.88 30.73 -10.56
N ILE A 215 3.28 30.77 -11.75
CA ILE A 215 2.03 30.03 -12.04
C ILE A 215 2.19 28.53 -11.72
N SER A 216 3.36 27.94 -12.00
CA SER A 216 3.67 26.55 -11.66
C SER A 216 3.65 26.26 -10.16
N ASP A 217 4.05 27.22 -9.33
CA ASP A 217 4.02 27.07 -7.87
C ASP A 217 2.56 27.01 -7.39
N ILE A 218 1.69 27.85 -7.97
CA ILE A 218 0.25 27.85 -7.72
C ILE A 218 -0.37 26.54 -8.22
N LEU A 219 -0.13 26.13 -9.47
CA LEU A 219 -0.66 24.89 -10.04
C LEU A 219 -0.24 23.66 -9.24
N ARG A 220 1.01 23.62 -8.75
CA ARG A 220 1.51 22.56 -7.90
C ARG A 220 0.78 22.52 -6.55
N ALA A 221 0.67 23.66 -5.86
CA ALA A 221 -0.05 23.74 -4.59
C ALA A 221 -1.53 23.34 -4.76
N SER A 222 -2.20 23.85 -5.79
CA SER A 222 -3.57 23.50 -6.14
C SER A 222 -3.71 22.01 -6.47
N GLY A 223 -2.78 21.43 -7.24
CA GLY A 223 -2.76 20.02 -7.57
C GLY A 223 -2.70 19.12 -6.33
N TYR A 224 -1.80 19.43 -5.39
CA TYR A 224 -1.72 18.68 -4.13
C TYR A 224 -2.95 18.85 -3.25
N ILE A 225 -3.55 20.05 -3.20
CA ILE A 225 -4.81 20.28 -2.46
C ILE A 225 -5.96 19.47 -3.06
N VAL A 226 -6.09 19.45 -4.40
CA VAL A 226 -7.11 18.65 -5.09
C VAL A 226 -6.92 17.17 -4.77
N ILE A 227 -5.69 16.66 -4.81
CA ILE A 227 -5.37 15.28 -4.44
C ILE A 227 -5.76 14.99 -2.98
N LEU A 228 -5.42 15.88 -2.03
CA LEU A 228 -5.80 15.71 -0.63
C LEU A 228 -7.33 15.65 -0.45
N VAL A 229 -8.08 16.50 -1.15
CA VAL A 229 -9.55 16.51 -1.07
C VAL A 229 -10.14 15.20 -1.61
N VAL A 230 -9.69 14.72 -2.77
CA VAL A 230 -10.22 13.45 -3.31
C VAL A 230 -9.82 12.24 -2.47
N GLN A 231 -8.63 12.24 -1.85
CA GLN A 231 -8.22 11.23 -0.86
C GLN A 231 -9.17 11.21 0.33
N LEU A 232 -9.43 12.38 0.95
CA LEU A 232 -10.32 12.52 2.10
C LEU A 232 -11.77 12.10 1.76
N MET A 233 -12.29 12.50 0.60
CA MET A 233 -13.61 12.08 0.14
C MET A 233 -13.70 10.56 0.00
N THR A 234 -12.69 9.93 -0.59
CA THR A 234 -12.68 8.48 -0.79
C THR A 234 -12.58 7.73 0.54
N ILE A 235 -11.73 8.18 1.47
CA ILE A 235 -11.66 7.62 2.83
C ILE A 235 -13.02 7.75 3.53
N TRP A 236 -13.70 8.89 3.37
CA TRP A 236 -15.04 9.08 3.92
C TRP A 236 -16.07 8.12 3.32
N TYR A 237 -16.11 8.00 1.99
CA TYR A 237 -17.03 7.10 1.27
C TYR A 237 -16.79 5.62 1.53
N SER A 238 -15.59 5.24 1.99
CA SER A 238 -15.30 3.86 2.39
C SER A 238 -16.11 3.40 3.61
N LYS A 239 -16.47 4.36 4.47
CA LYS A 239 -17.12 4.16 5.78
C LYS A 239 -16.39 3.14 6.66
N SER A 240 -15.07 3.06 6.62
CA SER A 240 -14.29 2.01 7.30
C SER A 240 -13.75 2.47 8.66
N ARG A 241 -14.12 1.78 9.75
CA ARG A 241 -13.81 2.14 11.15
C ARG A 241 -12.30 2.17 11.46
N GLY A 242 -11.58 1.10 11.14
CA GLY A 242 -10.13 1.00 11.36
C GLY A 242 -9.35 2.12 10.66
N PRO A 243 -9.56 2.33 9.34
CA PRO A 243 -8.97 3.46 8.62
C PRO A 243 -9.35 4.84 9.16
N TRP A 244 -10.57 5.04 9.69
CA TRP A 244 -10.92 6.29 10.36
C TRP A 244 -10.13 6.52 11.64
N LEU A 245 -9.89 5.48 12.46
CA LEU A 245 -9.01 5.59 13.64
C LEU A 245 -7.57 5.90 13.22
N GLY A 246 -7.06 5.24 12.18
CA GLY A 246 -5.75 5.53 11.60
C GLY A 246 -5.64 6.97 11.07
N LEU A 247 -6.69 7.46 10.38
CA LEU A 247 -6.78 8.85 9.91
C LEU A 247 -6.74 9.83 11.08
N ILE A 248 -7.50 9.59 12.15
CA ILE A 248 -7.52 10.47 13.33
C ILE A 248 -6.14 10.50 14.00
N ALA A 249 -5.48 9.34 14.16
CA ALA A 249 -4.14 9.25 14.71
C ALA A 249 -3.10 10.00 13.84
N GLY A 250 -3.13 9.79 12.52
CA GLY A 250 -2.23 10.47 11.58
C GLY A 250 -2.47 11.99 11.49
N ALA A 251 -3.74 12.40 11.44
CA ALA A 251 -4.14 13.81 11.41
C ALA A 251 -3.84 14.53 12.73
N PHE A 252 -3.82 13.82 13.86
CA PHE A 252 -3.32 14.36 15.12
C PHE A 252 -1.79 14.46 15.13
N LEU A 253 -1.08 13.37 14.83
CA LEU A 253 0.37 13.29 14.99
C LEU A 253 1.16 14.16 14.03
N PHE A 254 0.68 14.33 12.79
CA PHE A 254 1.40 15.13 11.79
C PHE A 254 1.55 16.59 12.23
N PRO A 255 0.48 17.35 12.56
CA PRO A 255 0.62 18.70 13.09
C PRO A 255 1.24 18.70 14.49
N TYR A 256 0.96 17.71 15.35
CA TYR A 256 1.53 17.67 16.69
C TYR A 256 3.06 17.65 16.67
N LEU A 257 3.65 16.73 15.89
CA LEU A 257 5.09 16.65 15.71
C LEU A 257 5.63 17.90 15.02
N ALA A 258 4.94 18.43 13.99
CA ALA A 258 5.36 19.67 13.32
C ALA A 258 5.41 20.86 14.29
N PHE A 259 4.42 21.03 15.17
CA PHE A 259 4.40 22.08 16.18
C PHE A 259 5.46 21.88 17.26
N ILE A 260 5.74 20.64 17.68
CA ILE A 260 6.88 20.36 18.58
C ILE A 260 8.21 20.72 17.91
N MET A 261 8.36 20.47 16.61
CA MET A 261 9.56 20.87 15.87
C MET A 261 9.68 22.40 15.77
N LEU A 262 8.58 23.12 15.56
CA LEU A 262 8.56 24.59 15.58
C LEU A 262 8.88 25.15 16.98
N GLN A 263 8.36 24.54 18.04
CA GLN A 263 8.68 24.90 19.43
C GLN A 263 10.18 24.77 19.70
N ARG A 264 10.79 23.66 19.26
CA ARG A 264 12.23 23.43 19.41
C ARG A 264 13.04 24.43 18.60
N HIS A 265 12.60 24.76 17.39
CA HIS A 265 13.23 25.82 16.59
C HIS A 265 13.17 27.17 17.30
N ALA A 266 12.01 27.57 17.81
CA ALA A 266 11.85 28.79 18.59
C ALA A 266 12.74 28.79 19.85
N ALA A 267 12.77 27.69 20.59
CA ALA A 267 13.59 27.53 21.80
C ALA A 267 15.11 27.60 21.51
N SER A 268 15.53 27.21 20.30
CA SER A 268 16.93 27.32 19.88
C SER A 268 17.37 28.75 19.56
N GLN A 269 16.43 29.63 19.20
CA GLN A 269 16.68 31.02 18.82
C GLN A 269 16.43 32.01 19.97
N ALA A 270 15.57 31.66 20.92
CA ALA A 270 15.17 32.57 21.99
C ALA A 270 16.20 32.63 23.15
N GLU A 271 16.68 33.82 23.48
CA GLU A 271 17.49 34.08 24.69
C GLU A 271 16.65 34.05 25.98
N THR A 272 15.33 34.25 25.90
CA THR A 272 14.48 34.49 27.07
C THR A 272 13.56 33.31 27.44
N LYS A 273 13.57 32.95 28.73
CA LYS A 273 12.62 32.02 29.36
C LYS A 273 11.23 32.66 29.42
N GLY A 274 10.25 32.04 28.78
CA GLY A 274 8.84 32.40 29.02
C GLY A 274 8.21 31.43 30.01
N SER A 275 7.13 31.83 30.68
CA SER A 275 6.51 31.00 31.72
C SER A 275 5.71 29.84 31.12
N VAL A 276 5.94 28.63 31.62
CA VAL A 276 5.17 27.44 31.23
C VAL A 276 3.68 27.64 31.46
N GLY A 277 3.30 28.34 32.55
CA GLY A 277 1.91 28.68 32.83
C GLY A 277 1.29 29.63 31.79
N GLY A 278 2.06 30.59 31.27
CA GLY A 278 1.61 31.47 30.18
C GLY A 278 1.42 30.72 28.88
N ASP A 279 2.38 29.84 28.53
CA ASP A 279 2.28 28.97 27.35
C ASP A 279 1.05 28.04 27.45
N LEU A 280 0.77 27.48 28.64
CA LEU A 280 -0.41 26.62 28.88
C LEU A 280 -1.73 27.38 28.73
N LEU A 281 -1.82 28.59 29.28
CA LEU A 281 -3.02 29.42 29.22
C LEU A 281 -3.28 29.91 27.79
N GLN A 282 -2.26 30.38 27.09
CA GLN A 282 -2.37 30.80 25.68
C GLN A 282 -2.71 29.62 24.78
N GLY A 283 -2.04 28.49 24.97
CA GLY A 283 -2.27 27.27 24.20
C GLY A 283 -3.69 26.74 24.35
N THR A 284 -4.15 26.61 25.59
CA THR A 284 -5.52 26.13 25.90
C THR A 284 -6.57 27.13 25.44
N GLY A 285 -6.35 28.44 25.68
CA GLY A 285 -7.25 29.51 25.26
C GLY A 285 -7.43 29.55 23.74
N PHE A 286 -6.35 29.43 22.97
CA PHE A 286 -6.42 29.39 21.51
C PHE A 286 -7.13 28.13 20.98
N ALA A 287 -6.87 26.96 21.58
CA ALA A 287 -7.54 25.73 21.19
C ALA A 287 -9.05 25.81 21.41
N LEU A 288 -9.48 26.17 22.62
CA LEU A 288 -10.89 26.30 22.96
C LEU A 288 -11.56 27.43 22.16
N GLY A 289 -10.87 28.56 21.97
CA GLY A 289 -11.37 29.68 21.18
C GLY A 289 -11.57 29.34 19.70
N SER A 290 -10.59 28.66 19.07
CA SER A 290 -10.70 28.24 17.67
C SER A 290 -11.76 27.15 17.48
N MET A 291 -11.89 26.20 18.40
CA MET A 291 -12.97 25.19 18.39
C MET A 291 -14.35 25.82 18.60
N ALA A 292 -14.48 26.77 19.53
CA ALA A 292 -15.74 27.47 19.79
C ALA A 292 -16.17 28.33 18.60
N LEU A 293 -15.24 29.05 17.97
CA LEU A 293 -15.52 29.83 16.76
C LEU A 293 -15.96 28.93 15.60
N ALA A 294 -15.23 27.83 15.35
CA ALA A 294 -15.61 26.86 14.32
C ALA A 294 -16.99 26.23 14.63
N GLY A 295 -17.21 25.82 15.88
CA GLY A 295 -18.49 25.27 16.34
C GLY A 295 -19.65 26.25 16.22
N ALA A 296 -19.43 27.54 16.49
CA ALA A 296 -20.43 28.58 16.30
C ALA A 296 -20.80 28.75 14.82
N LEU A 297 -19.83 28.70 13.90
CA LEU A 297 -20.10 28.76 12.45
C LEU A 297 -20.87 27.53 11.96
N VAL A 298 -20.53 26.34 12.48
CA VAL A 298 -21.28 25.11 12.21
C VAL A 298 -22.71 25.24 12.73
N ALA A 299 -22.90 25.72 13.96
CA ALA A 299 -24.22 25.93 14.55
C ALA A 299 -25.04 26.95 13.74
N VAL A 300 -24.44 28.07 13.33
CA VAL A 300 -25.11 29.06 12.46
C VAL A 300 -25.54 28.41 11.15
N GLY A 301 -24.66 27.64 10.49
CA GLY A 301 -25.04 26.92 9.28
C GLY A 301 -26.19 25.94 9.50
N LEU A 302 -26.17 25.17 10.60
CA LEU A 302 -27.22 24.20 10.92
C LEU A 302 -28.57 24.83 11.28
N PHE A 303 -28.57 25.96 12.01
CA PHE A 303 -29.80 26.56 12.53
C PHE A 303 -30.38 27.67 11.64
N VAL A 304 -29.55 28.32 10.81
CA VAL A 304 -29.97 29.46 9.97
C VAL A 304 -30.26 29.03 8.54
N ILE A 305 -29.51 28.08 7.99
CA ILE A 305 -29.63 27.68 6.58
C ILE A 305 -30.42 26.35 6.51
N PRO A 306 -31.61 26.33 5.89
CA PRO A 306 -32.43 25.13 5.83
C PRO A 306 -31.81 24.04 4.92
N GLY A 307 -32.00 22.79 5.34
CA GLY A 307 -31.60 21.59 4.59
C GLY A 307 -30.12 21.24 4.73
N ASN A 308 -29.68 20.23 3.98
CA ASN A 308 -28.31 19.71 4.06
C ASN A 308 -27.24 20.75 3.68
N TYR A 309 -27.61 21.76 2.89
CA TYR A 309 -26.73 22.87 2.52
C TYR A 309 -26.21 23.64 3.74
N GLY A 310 -27.02 23.81 4.79
CA GLY A 310 -26.60 24.47 6.02
C GLY A 310 -25.47 23.71 6.74
N THR A 311 -25.54 22.39 6.75
CA THR A 311 -24.47 21.52 7.27
C THR A 311 -23.18 21.68 6.47
N TYR A 312 -23.26 21.69 5.14
CA TYR A 312 -22.07 21.81 4.28
C TYR A 312 -21.44 23.20 4.36
N ILE A 313 -22.25 24.26 4.33
CA ILE A 313 -21.78 25.64 4.40
C ILE A 313 -21.21 25.93 5.80
N GLY A 314 -21.95 25.60 6.86
CA GLY A 314 -21.49 25.79 8.24
C GLY A 314 -20.25 24.95 8.56
N GLY A 315 -20.26 23.68 8.15
CA GLY A 315 -19.10 22.77 8.25
C GLY A 315 -17.88 23.28 7.49
N GLY A 316 -18.07 23.70 6.24
CA GLY A 316 -17.02 24.24 5.39
C GLY A 316 -16.43 25.53 5.93
N LEU A 317 -17.27 26.50 6.32
CA LEU A 317 -16.82 27.76 6.93
C LEU A 317 -16.11 27.50 8.27
N GLY A 318 -16.66 26.62 9.11
CA GLY A 318 -16.04 26.23 10.36
C GLY A 318 -14.64 25.63 10.16
N ALA A 319 -14.51 24.70 9.20
CA ALA A 319 -13.23 24.09 8.86
C ALA A 319 -12.23 25.09 8.26
N LEU A 320 -12.69 26.00 7.38
CA LEU A 320 -11.86 27.05 6.78
C LEU A 320 -11.37 28.04 7.83
N VAL A 321 -12.24 28.55 8.70
CA VAL A 321 -11.87 29.50 9.76
C VAL A 321 -10.96 28.84 10.79
N PHE A 322 -11.24 27.58 11.16
CA PHE A 322 -10.33 26.79 11.97
C PHE A 322 -8.96 26.71 11.30
N GLY A 323 -8.86 26.12 10.11
CA GLY A 323 -7.57 25.99 9.40
C GLY A 323 -6.84 27.32 9.17
N ALA A 324 -7.56 28.38 8.78
CA ALA A 324 -7.00 29.71 8.54
C ALA A 324 -6.43 30.35 9.81
N SER A 325 -7.12 30.21 10.95
CA SER A 325 -6.61 30.72 12.24
C SER A 325 -5.29 30.07 12.64
N TRP A 326 -5.15 28.76 12.42
CA TRP A 326 -3.91 28.02 12.68
C TRP A 326 -2.81 28.38 11.69
N LEU A 327 -3.14 28.47 10.40
CA LEU A 327 -2.20 28.88 9.36
C LEU A 327 -1.67 30.30 9.60
N TYR A 328 -2.54 31.23 9.99
CA TYR A 328 -2.16 32.59 10.35
C TYR A 328 -1.12 32.60 11.47
N MET A 329 -1.33 31.83 12.54
CA MET A 329 -0.36 31.73 13.65
C MET A 329 1.00 31.18 13.17
N VAL A 330 0.99 30.18 12.30
CA VAL A 330 2.23 29.60 11.74
C VAL A 330 2.97 30.60 10.85
N VAL A 331 2.26 31.25 9.93
CA VAL A 331 2.83 32.19 8.94
C VAL A 331 3.38 33.44 9.63
N GLU A 332 2.62 34.02 10.56
CA GLU A 332 3.02 35.17 11.37
C GLU A 332 4.08 34.84 12.42
N ARG A 333 4.51 33.57 12.51
CA ARG A 333 5.46 33.06 13.51
C ARG A 333 5.03 33.33 14.95
N LYS A 334 3.71 33.37 15.19
CA LYS A 334 3.11 33.61 16.50
C LYS A 334 2.85 32.28 17.20
N GLY A 335 3.10 32.25 18.51
CA GLY A 335 2.72 31.11 19.35
C GLY A 335 3.49 29.81 19.13
N TRP A 336 4.63 29.82 18.43
CA TRP A 336 5.45 28.61 18.21
C TRP A 336 5.82 27.86 19.49
N ARG A 337 5.83 28.54 20.63
CA ARG A 337 6.08 27.95 21.96
C ARG A 337 4.93 27.11 22.53
N TRP A 338 3.68 27.40 22.13
CA TRP A 338 2.47 26.83 22.74
C TRP A 338 1.47 26.23 21.75
N LEU A 339 1.65 26.41 20.43
CA LEU A 339 0.76 25.81 19.41
C LEU A 339 0.65 24.28 19.53
N TRP A 340 1.72 23.61 19.98
CA TRP A 340 1.68 22.16 20.25
C TRP A 340 0.75 21.82 21.42
N ILE A 341 0.66 22.69 22.45
CA ILE A 341 -0.30 22.55 23.56
C ILE A 341 -1.70 22.70 23.01
N SER A 342 -1.94 23.71 22.18
CA SER A 342 -3.24 23.91 21.56
C SER A 342 -3.69 22.66 20.80
N TRP A 343 -2.79 22.06 20.01
CA TRP A 343 -3.15 20.90 19.19
C TRP A 343 -3.30 19.63 20.05
N GLY A 344 -2.52 19.53 21.14
CA GLY A 344 -2.70 18.53 22.18
C GLY A 344 -4.09 18.59 22.83
N VAL A 345 -4.58 19.80 23.15
CA VAL A 345 -5.93 20.02 23.69
C VAL A 345 -7.01 19.64 22.67
N VAL A 346 -6.85 20.00 21.39
CA VAL A 346 -7.76 19.56 20.31
C VAL A 346 -7.79 18.04 20.22
N GLY A 347 -6.63 17.39 20.22
CA GLY A 347 -6.51 15.92 20.18
C GLY A 347 -7.18 15.24 21.37
N LEU A 348 -6.97 15.77 22.59
CA LEU A 348 -7.63 15.28 23.79
C LEU A 348 -9.16 15.44 23.71
N ALA A 349 -9.65 16.59 23.23
CA ALA A 349 -11.07 16.82 23.05
C ALA A 349 -11.69 15.84 22.05
N VAL A 350 -11.03 15.59 20.91
CA VAL A 350 -11.46 14.59 19.92
C VAL A 350 -11.48 13.19 20.52
N ALA A 351 -10.45 12.80 21.28
CA ALA A 351 -10.40 11.50 21.95
C ALA A 351 -11.54 11.33 22.98
N LEU A 352 -11.80 12.35 23.80
CA LEU A 352 -12.89 12.34 24.77
C LEU A 352 -14.27 12.26 24.09
N VAL A 353 -14.46 12.98 22.98
CA VAL A 353 -15.70 12.90 22.18
C VAL A 353 -15.87 11.50 21.59
N LEU A 354 -14.82 10.89 21.04
CA LEU A 354 -14.88 9.51 20.52
C LEU A 354 -15.26 8.51 21.60
N VAL A 355 -14.67 8.61 22.80
CA VAL A 355 -15.02 7.77 23.94
C VAL A 355 -16.48 8.00 24.33
N ALA A 356 -16.90 9.25 24.50
CA ALA A 356 -18.27 9.60 24.89
C ALA A 356 -19.32 9.14 23.86
N MET A 357 -19.01 9.13 22.56
CA MET A 357 -19.90 8.63 21.51
C MET A 357 -20.03 7.09 21.51
N ASN A 358 -19.09 6.38 22.15
CA ASN A 358 -19.07 4.92 22.22
C ASN A 358 -19.55 4.38 23.59
N LEU A 359 -19.75 5.25 24.58
CA LEU A 359 -20.39 4.91 25.86
C LEU A 359 -21.92 5.04 25.76
N PRO A 360 -22.70 4.17 26.45
CA PRO A 360 -24.15 4.30 26.51
C PRO A 360 -24.60 5.67 27.02
N GLY A 361 -25.43 6.38 26.25
CA GLY A 361 -25.98 7.67 26.65
C GLY A 361 -26.51 8.54 25.49
N PRO A 362 -27.03 9.75 25.80
CA PRO A 362 -27.73 10.60 24.82
C PRO A 362 -26.88 11.00 23.61
N LEU A 363 -25.57 11.14 23.80
CA LEU A 363 -24.64 11.47 22.71
C LEU A 363 -24.52 10.30 21.73
N GLN A 364 -24.37 9.07 22.23
CA GLN A 364 -24.33 7.87 21.41
C GLN A 364 -25.62 7.70 20.61
N ASP A 365 -26.79 7.91 21.23
CA ASP A 365 -28.09 7.77 20.57
C ASP A 365 -28.27 8.74 19.40
N ARG A 366 -27.89 10.02 19.59
CA ARG A 366 -27.91 11.03 18.52
C ARG A 366 -26.95 10.71 17.38
N VAL A 367 -25.78 10.17 17.68
CA VAL A 367 -24.82 9.80 16.63
C VAL A 367 -25.31 8.57 15.87
N ARG A 368 -25.90 7.59 16.57
CA ARG A 368 -26.44 6.38 15.96
C ARG A 368 -27.63 6.66 15.05
N SER A 369 -28.45 7.66 15.37
CA SER A 369 -29.56 8.09 14.51
C SER A 369 -29.10 8.71 13.19
N THR A 370 -27.86 9.25 13.13
CA THR A 370 -27.31 9.89 11.93
C THR A 370 -26.53 8.88 11.06
N PRO A 371 -27.02 8.48 9.87
CA PRO A 371 -26.44 7.37 9.09
C PRO A 371 -24.98 7.56 8.68
N SER A 372 -24.55 8.80 8.43
CA SER A 372 -23.19 9.13 7.97
C SER A 372 -22.12 8.90 9.04
N ILE A 373 -22.44 9.20 10.30
CA ILE A 373 -21.52 9.13 11.45
C ILE A 373 -21.83 7.97 12.40
N ARG A 374 -22.92 7.23 12.20
CA ARG A 374 -23.32 6.06 13.01
C ARG A 374 -22.16 5.11 13.31
N ARG A 375 -21.29 4.85 12.34
CA ARG A 375 -20.17 3.90 12.49
C ARG A 375 -19.13 4.36 13.52
N LEU A 376 -19.01 5.66 13.81
CA LEU A 376 -18.12 6.20 14.85
C LEU A 376 -18.59 5.84 16.27
N ALA A 377 -19.90 5.62 16.47
CA ALA A 377 -20.51 5.27 17.76
C ALA A 377 -20.69 3.74 17.96
N THR A 378 -20.04 2.93 17.12
CA THR A 378 -20.11 1.46 17.15
C THR A 378 -18.71 0.83 17.10
N ILE A 379 -17.67 1.58 17.47
CA ILE A 379 -16.28 1.11 17.41
C ILE A 379 -16.03 0.10 18.54
N SER A 380 -16.58 0.34 19.74
CA SER A 380 -16.44 -0.52 20.92
C SER A 380 -17.50 -1.62 21.04
N GLN A 381 -18.41 -1.75 20.07
CA GLN A 381 -19.52 -2.70 20.17
C GLN A 381 -19.06 -4.12 19.82
N LEU A 382 -18.64 -4.87 20.85
CA LEU A 382 -18.17 -6.26 20.73
C LEU A 382 -19.29 -7.30 20.88
N GLU A 383 -20.49 -6.89 21.31
CA GLU A 383 -21.61 -7.80 21.57
C GLU A 383 -22.47 -8.11 20.34
N SER A 384 -22.30 -7.39 19.22
CA SER A 384 -23.09 -7.65 18.01
C SER A 384 -22.39 -7.27 16.69
N GLY A 385 -22.92 -7.79 15.58
CA GLY A 385 -22.44 -7.51 14.23
C GLY A 385 -20.97 -7.87 14.04
N THR A 386 -20.23 -7.02 13.31
CA THR A 386 -18.82 -7.29 12.97
C THR A 386 -17.86 -7.24 14.16
N GLY A 387 -18.28 -6.68 15.30
CA GLY A 387 -17.45 -6.64 16.52
C GLY A 387 -17.44 -7.99 17.23
N LYS A 388 -18.61 -8.61 17.39
CA LYS A 388 -18.74 -9.96 17.97
C LYS A 388 -18.04 -11.03 17.17
N VAL A 389 -18.16 -10.98 15.85
CA VAL A 389 -17.39 -11.85 14.94
C VAL A 389 -15.89 -11.78 15.24
N ARG A 390 -15.32 -10.57 15.37
CA ARG A 390 -13.89 -10.41 15.68
C ARG A 390 -13.53 -10.92 17.06
N ALA A 391 -14.34 -10.62 18.08
CA ALA A 391 -14.10 -11.11 19.43
C ALA A 391 -14.01 -12.65 19.48
N LEU A 392 -14.94 -13.34 18.83
CA LEU A 392 -14.94 -14.81 18.73
C LEU A 392 -13.75 -15.34 17.92
N ILE A 393 -13.38 -14.67 16.82
CA ILE A 393 -12.18 -15.04 16.06
C ILE A 393 -10.93 -14.92 16.93
N TRP A 394 -10.81 -13.85 17.72
CA TRP A 394 -9.69 -13.59 18.61
C TRP A 394 -9.61 -14.59 19.77
N GLU A 395 -10.75 -15.01 20.29
CA GLU A 395 -10.86 -16.06 21.30
C GLU A 395 -10.33 -17.40 20.76
N GLY A 396 -10.85 -17.88 19.63
CA GLY A 396 -10.35 -19.12 19.01
C GLY A 396 -8.88 -19.02 18.59
N ALA A 397 -8.39 -17.84 18.20
CA ALA A 397 -6.99 -17.66 17.82
C ALA A 397 -6.06 -17.74 19.04
N LEU A 398 -6.54 -17.31 20.21
CA LEU A 398 -5.84 -17.49 21.47
C LEU A 398 -5.83 -18.95 21.91
N GLU A 399 -6.94 -19.67 21.74
CA GLU A 399 -6.99 -21.11 22.03
C GLU A 399 -6.00 -21.88 21.14
N LEU A 400 -5.97 -21.57 19.84
CA LEU A 400 -5.05 -22.16 18.85
C LEU A 400 -3.57 -21.97 19.18
N ILE A 401 -3.18 -20.87 19.83
CA ILE A 401 -1.76 -20.62 20.17
C ILE A 401 -1.41 -20.99 21.61
N SER A 402 -2.41 -21.19 22.46
CA SER A 402 -2.21 -21.66 23.82
C SER A 402 -1.77 -23.13 23.81
N PRO A 403 -1.12 -23.64 24.88
CA PRO A 403 -0.83 -25.06 24.97
C PRO A 403 -2.12 -25.89 24.86
N HIS A 404 -2.21 -26.73 23.83
CA HIS A 404 -3.34 -27.61 23.54
C HIS A 404 -2.82 -28.94 22.94
N ASP A 405 -3.70 -29.93 22.79
CA ASP A 405 -3.35 -31.21 22.16
C ASP A 405 -3.00 -31.04 20.68
N PRO A 406 -2.05 -31.82 20.11
CA PRO A 406 -1.66 -31.69 18.72
C PRO A 406 -2.83 -31.77 17.74
N ILE A 407 -2.80 -30.93 16.69
CA ILE A 407 -3.79 -31.02 15.60
C ILE A 407 -3.68 -32.38 14.94
N GLU A 408 -4.81 -33.08 14.84
CA GLU A 408 -4.93 -34.37 14.15
C GLU A 408 -5.23 -34.16 12.66
N PHE A 409 -4.49 -34.88 11.82
CA PHE A 409 -4.72 -34.94 10.38
C PHE A 409 -5.74 -36.06 10.06
N PRO A 410 -6.44 -35.99 8.90
CA PRO A 410 -7.39 -37.03 8.52
C PRO A 410 -6.82 -38.43 8.33
N ASP A 411 -5.49 -38.57 8.20
CA ASP A 411 -4.79 -39.86 8.11
C ASP A 411 -4.44 -40.45 9.49
N GLY A 412 -4.82 -39.78 10.58
CA GLY A 412 -4.53 -40.17 11.96
C GLY A 412 -3.14 -39.75 12.45
N SER A 413 -2.33 -39.11 11.61
CA SER A 413 -1.09 -38.47 12.06
C SER A 413 -1.41 -37.18 12.84
N THR A 414 -0.44 -36.67 13.59
CA THR A 414 -0.60 -35.45 14.38
C THR A 414 0.53 -34.47 14.14
N ASP A 415 0.31 -33.20 14.47
CA ASP A 415 1.33 -32.16 14.36
C ASP A 415 2.51 -32.41 15.31
N THR A 416 3.60 -32.94 14.75
CA THR A 416 4.84 -33.26 15.48
C THR A 416 5.52 -32.05 16.11
N PHE A 417 5.24 -30.84 15.62
CA PHE A 417 5.81 -29.60 16.11
C PHE A 417 4.85 -28.79 16.99
N ASN A 418 3.75 -29.39 17.47
CA ASN A 418 2.75 -28.71 18.30
C ASN A 418 3.37 -27.94 19.49
N PHE A 419 4.36 -28.53 20.15
CA PHE A 419 5.06 -27.91 21.29
C PHE A 419 5.83 -26.63 20.93
N LEU A 420 6.17 -26.42 19.66
CA LEU A 420 6.83 -25.22 19.17
C LEU A 420 5.84 -24.13 18.71
N ARG A 421 4.56 -24.45 18.50
CA ARG A 421 3.55 -23.53 17.96
C ARG A 421 3.43 -22.23 18.76
N PRO A 422 3.43 -22.22 20.10
CA PRO A 422 3.42 -20.96 20.85
C PRO A 422 4.63 -20.06 20.54
N LEU A 423 5.78 -20.65 20.19
CA LEU A 423 7.03 -19.95 19.95
C LEU A 423 7.19 -19.46 18.51
N ILE A 424 6.89 -20.33 17.53
CA ILE A 424 7.16 -20.09 16.09
C ILE A 424 5.91 -20.06 15.19
N GLY A 425 4.72 -20.32 15.74
CA GLY A 425 3.44 -20.28 15.03
C GLY A 425 3.22 -21.44 14.06
N TYR A 426 2.14 -21.32 13.28
CA TYR A 426 1.70 -22.31 12.29
C TYR A 426 2.19 -22.04 10.86
N GLY A 427 2.92 -20.94 10.63
CA GLY A 427 3.38 -20.50 9.32
C GLY A 427 2.49 -19.40 8.71
N PRO A 428 3.04 -18.60 7.78
CA PRO A 428 2.23 -17.65 7.00
C PRO A 428 1.08 -18.38 6.28
N GLU A 429 -0.07 -17.72 6.16
CA GLU A 429 -1.20 -18.20 5.34
C GLU A 429 -1.80 -19.55 5.76
N SER A 430 -1.52 -20.04 6.98
CA SER A 430 -2.03 -21.34 7.46
C SER A 430 -3.20 -21.26 8.44
N MET A 431 -3.60 -20.06 8.86
CA MET A 431 -4.68 -19.88 9.84
C MET A 431 -6.00 -20.55 9.38
N TYR A 432 -6.39 -20.40 8.11
CA TYR A 432 -7.66 -20.94 7.60
C TYR A 432 -7.81 -22.47 7.70
N VAL A 433 -6.70 -23.20 7.85
CA VAL A 433 -6.73 -24.65 8.08
C VAL A 433 -6.47 -25.01 9.53
N ALA A 434 -5.53 -24.33 10.20
CA ALA A 434 -5.17 -24.60 11.59
C ALA A 434 -6.29 -24.20 12.58
N TYR A 435 -7.04 -23.15 12.25
CA TYR A 435 -8.09 -22.58 13.12
C TYR A 435 -9.33 -23.46 13.25
N ASN A 436 -9.58 -24.38 12.30
CA ASN A 436 -10.86 -25.09 12.22
C ASN A 436 -11.21 -25.89 13.49
N SER A 437 -10.22 -26.48 14.17
CA SER A 437 -10.43 -27.20 15.44
C SER A 437 -10.73 -26.29 16.64
N PHE A 438 -10.49 -24.99 16.49
CA PHE A 438 -10.65 -23.95 17.51
C PHE A 438 -11.75 -22.96 17.13
N TYR A 439 -12.59 -23.32 16.15
CA TYR A 439 -13.70 -22.50 15.71
C TYR A 439 -14.80 -22.47 16.79
N PRO A 440 -15.11 -21.31 17.40
CA PRO A 440 -16.13 -21.25 18.43
C PRO A 440 -17.52 -21.55 17.85
N PRO A 441 -18.32 -22.44 18.45
CA PRO A 441 -19.66 -22.75 17.94
C PRO A 441 -20.58 -21.53 17.79
N GLU A 442 -20.41 -20.51 18.65
CA GLU A 442 -21.16 -19.25 18.58
C GLU A 442 -20.89 -18.49 17.26
N LEU A 443 -19.69 -18.59 16.70
CA LEU A 443 -19.29 -17.86 15.48
C LEU A 443 -20.16 -18.27 14.29
N GLY A 444 -20.58 -19.54 14.21
CA GLY A 444 -21.48 -20.05 13.16
C GLY A 444 -22.91 -19.50 13.20
N HIS A 445 -23.27 -18.70 14.21
CA HIS A 445 -24.53 -17.95 14.27
C HIS A 445 -24.40 -16.53 13.71
N TYR A 446 -23.19 -15.97 13.69
CA TYR A 446 -22.90 -14.62 13.22
C TYR A 446 -22.28 -14.59 11.81
N GLU A 447 -21.52 -15.62 11.45
CA GLU A 447 -20.99 -15.84 10.10
C GLU A 447 -21.73 -17.00 9.40
N SER A 448 -21.51 -17.12 8.08
CA SER A 448 -21.98 -18.30 7.35
C SER A 448 -21.35 -19.56 7.96
N ARG A 449 -22.14 -20.61 8.18
CA ARG A 449 -21.64 -21.92 8.68
C ARG A 449 -20.63 -22.59 7.73
N THR A 450 -20.47 -22.05 6.53
CA THR A 450 -19.49 -22.49 5.52
C THR A 450 -18.28 -21.55 5.41
N ALA A 451 -18.19 -20.51 6.25
CA ALA A 451 -17.07 -19.58 6.25
C ALA A 451 -16.10 -19.96 7.38
N SER A 452 -14.81 -20.11 7.03
CA SER A 452 -13.73 -20.23 8.01
C SER A 452 -12.83 -18.99 7.93
N PRO A 453 -12.48 -18.36 9.06
CA PRO A 453 -11.60 -17.20 9.08
C PRO A 453 -10.21 -17.49 8.49
N ASP A 454 -9.79 -16.71 7.49
CA ASP A 454 -8.43 -16.76 6.93
C ASP A 454 -7.43 -15.86 7.65
N ARG A 455 -7.94 -14.91 8.44
CA ARG A 455 -7.20 -13.90 9.22
C ARG A 455 -7.92 -13.58 10.51
N SER A 456 -7.17 -13.13 11.51
CA SER A 456 -7.75 -12.64 12.77
C SER A 456 -8.35 -11.23 12.65
N HIS A 457 -8.09 -10.49 11.56
CA HIS A 457 -8.40 -9.05 11.45
C HIS A 457 -7.71 -8.17 12.50
N ASN A 458 -6.56 -8.64 13.00
CA ASN A 458 -5.70 -7.92 13.92
C ASN A 458 -4.24 -8.39 13.71
N GLU A 459 -3.36 -7.52 13.20
CA GLU A 459 -1.98 -7.92 12.88
C GLU A 459 -1.20 -8.46 14.11
N THR A 460 -1.52 -8.01 15.33
CA THR A 460 -0.88 -8.52 16.55
C THR A 460 -1.22 -10.00 16.78
N LEU A 461 -2.49 -10.38 16.62
CA LEU A 461 -2.93 -11.78 16.70
C LEU A 461 -2.45 -12.59 15.50
N ASP A 462 -2.50 -12.04 14.29
CA ASP A 462 -1.96 -12.71 13.10
C ASP A 462 -0.47 -13.02 13.28
N ALA A 463 0.34 -12.09 13.78
CA ALA A 463 1.77 -12.29 14.03
C ALA A 463 2.02 -13.46 15.00
N VAL A 464 1.18 -13.60 16.03
CA VAL A 464 1.24 -14.69 17.01
C VAL A 464 0.83 -16.02 16.37
N VAL A 465 -0.26 -16.06 15.61
CA VAL A 465 -0.72 -17.29 14.94
C VAL A 465 0.29 -17.77 13.88
N ILE A 466 0.81 -16.86 13.05
CA ILE A 466 1.65 -17.25 11.91
C ILE A 466 3.12 -17.46 12.28
N THR A 467 3.64 -16.66 13.23
CA THR A 467 5.08 -16.63 13.56
C THR A 467 5.38 -16.80 15.06
N GLY A 468 4.36 -17.05 15.88
CA GLY A 468 4.50 -17.28 17.31
C GLY A 468 4.91 -16.03 18.09
N ILE A 469 5.20 -16.21 19.39
CA ILE A 469 5.65 -15.13 20.27
C ILE A 469 6.98 -14.53 19.80
N LEU A 470 7.86 -15.32 19.16
CA LEU A 470 9.10 -14.78 18.56
C LEU A 470 8.78 -13.82 17.41
N GLY A 471 7.84 -14.20 16.55
CA GLY A 471 7.35 -13.35 15.48
C GLY A 471 6.73 -12.05 16.00
N LEU A 472 5.89 -12.14 17.03
CA LEU A 472 5.33 -10.96 17.68
C LEU A 472 6.41 -10.05 18.29
N ALA A 473 7.43 -10.62 18.94
CA ALA A 473 8.54 -9.85 19.48
C ALA A 473 9.32 -9.13 18.38
N ILE A 474 9.55 -9.79 17.24
CA ILE A 474 10.20 -9.20 16.06
C ILE A 474 9.32 -8.09 15.45
N TYR A 475 8.00 -8.28 15.40
CA TYR A 475 7.03 -7.28 14.94
C TYR A 475 7.04 -6.02 15.83
N ILE A 476 6.97 -6.19 17.16
CA ILE A 476 7.09 -5.08 18.11
C ILE A 476 8.47 -4.41 17.99
N PHE A 477 9.53 -5.19 17.82
CA PHE A 477 10.89 -4.68 17.60
C PHE A 477 11.01 -3.88 16.30
N LEU A 478 10.35 -4.29 15.22
CA LEU A 478 10.31 -3.58 13.94
C LEU A 478 9.67 -2.20 14.09
N PHE A 479 8.43 -2.13 14.58
CA PHE A 479 7.74 -0.85 14.79
C PHE A 479 8.42 0.01 15.86
N GLY A 480 8.92 -0.62 16.93
CA GLY A 480 9.73 0.04 17.95
C GLY A 480 11.00 0.69 17.38
N ASN A 481 11.69 0.03 16.44
CA ASN A 481 12.83 0.63 15.74
C ASN A 481 12.40 1.77 14.82
N VAL A 482 11.27 1.64 14.11
CA VAL A 482 10.76 2.73 13.27
C VAL A 482 10.53 3.99 14.11
N PHE A 483 9.84 3.85 15.24
CA PHE A 483 9.56 4.97 16.14
C PHE A 483 10.83 5.52 16.80
N TYR A 484 11.70 4.63 17.29
CA TYR A 484 12.97 5.02 17.91
C TYR A 484 13.83 5.85 16.95
N TRP A 485 14.07 5.37 15.73
CA TRP A 485 14.90 6.07 14.76
C TRP A 485 14.23 7.32 14.22
N GLY A 486 12.91 7.29 13.97
CA GLY A 486 12.14 8.47 13.60
C GLY A 486 12.26 9.58 14.63
N PHE A 487 12.03 9.29 15.91
CA PHE A 487 12.19 10.28 16.99
C PHE A 487 13.64 10.68 17.22
N ARG A 488 14.60 9.77 17.06
CA ARG A 488 16.02 10.09 17.16
C ARG A 488 16.42 11.09 16.08
N TRP A 489 16.07 10.87 14.81
CA TRP A 489 16.40 11.80 13.73
C TRP A 489 15.68 13.15 13.83
N LEU A 490 14.50 13.19 14.45
CA LEU A 490 13.82 14.44 14.84
C LEU A 490 14.40 15.11 16.10
N GLY A 491 15.44 14.51 16.71
CA GLY A 491 16.08 15.01 17.92
C GLY A 491 15.28 14.80 19.21
N LEU A 492 14.14 14.11 19.15
CA LEU A 492 13.22 13.90 20.27
C LEU A 492 13.74 12.84 21.26
N LEU A 493 14.46 11.83 20.76
CA LEU A 493 14.98 10.72 21.56
C LEU A 493 16.49 10.54 21.30
N GLN A 494 17.32 11.27 22.06
CA GLN A 494 18.78 11.35 21.83
C GLN A 494 19.61 10.69 22.94
N THR A 495 19.18 10.87 24.19
CA THR A 495 19.91 10.39 25.37
C THR A 495 19.45 9.01 25.85
N ARG A 496 20.32 8.29 26.58
CA ARG A 496 19.94 7.01 27.21
C ARG A 496 18.79 7.17 28.21
N GLN A 497 18.75 8.28 28.94
CA GLN A 497 17.66 8.59 29.86
C GLN A 497 16.33 8.74 29.12
N GLN A 498 16.30 9.51 28.03
CA GLN A 498 15.12 9.66 27.18
C GLN A 498 14.63 8.30 26.64
N PHE A 499 15.55 7.43 26.22
CA PHE A 499 15.21 6.09 25.77
C PHE A 499 14.49 5.27 26.85
N TRP A 500 15.05 5.21 28.07
CA TRP A 500 14.43 4.44 29.17
C TRP A 500 13.11 5.04 29.65
N ILE A 501 12.96 6.37 29.63
CA ILE A 501 11.67 7.02 29.92
C ILE A 501 10.64 6.65 28.85
N TYR A 502 11.00 6.75 27.57
CA TYR A 502 10.12 6.37 26.47
C TYR A 502 9.69 4.90 26.56
N LEU A 503 10.64 3.99 26.78
CA LEU A 503 10.36 2.57 26.92
C LEU A 503 9.50 2.28 28.17
N GLY A 504 9.80 2.92 29.29
CA GLY A 504 9.03 2.78 30.54
C GLY A 504 7.59 3.29 30.39
N MET A 505 7.37 4.42 29.72
CA MET A 505 6.02 4.95 29.45
C MET A 505 5.22 4.05 28.50
N ASN A 506 5.87 3.50 27.48
CA ASN A 506 5.24 2.53 26.59
C ASN A 506 4.89 1.24 27.34
N ALA A 507 5.83 0.66 28.08
CA ALA A 507 5.60 -0.56 28.86
C ALA A 507 4.48 -0.38 29.88
N PHE A 508 4.49 0.74 30.61
CA PHE A 508 3.41 1.08 31.56
C PHE A 508 2.05 1.22 30.85
N SER A 509 1.99 1.94 29.73
CA SER A 509 0.74 2.15 28.99
C SER A 509 0.20 0.85 28.39
N VAL A 510 1.07 0.00 27.81
CA VAL A 510 0.69 -1.32 27.30
C VAL A 510 0.17 -2.22 28.41
N LEU A 511 0.85 -2.25 29.57
CA LEU A 511 0.38 -3.03 30.72
C LEU A 511 -0.95 -2.51 31.25
N PHE A 512 -1.09 -1.19 31.39
CA PHE A 512 -2.33 -0.54 31.83
C PHE A 512 -3.51 -0.90 30.92
N PHE A 513 -3.39 -0.73 29.60
CA PHE A 513 -4.46 -1.05 28.68
C PHE A 513 -4.73 -2.55 28.58
N THR A 514 -3.71 -3.41 28.69
CA THR A 514 -3.90 -4.87 28.70
C THR A 514 -4.71 -5.30 29.93
N ILE A 515 -4.36 -4.81 31.12
CA ILE A 515 -5.11 -5.10 32.35
C ILE A 515 -6.53 -4.52 32.27
N LEU A 516 -6.67 -3.27 31.82
CA LEU A 516 -7.97 -2.61 31.70
C LEU A 516 -8.91 -3.38 30.77
N LEU A 517 -8.47 -3.72 29.56
CA LEU A 517 -9.31 -4.43 28.59
C LEU A 517 -9.55 -5.88 28.99
N TRP A 518 -8.60 -6.52 29.67
CA TRP A 518 -8.80 -7.84 30.25
C TRP A 518 -9.93 -7.82 31.30
N GLN A 519 -9.94 -6.83 32.20
CA GLN A 519 -10.98 -6.70 33.23
C GLN A 519 -12.35 -6.30 32.65
N LEU A 520 -12.38 -5.60 31.52
CA LEU A 520 -13.63 -5.14 30.91
C LEU A 520 -14.36 -6.25 30.12
N GLU A 521 -13.63 -7.05 29.35
CA GLU A 521 -14.22 -8.01 28.39
C GLU A 521 -13.47 -9.35 28.37
N GLY A 522 -12.15 -9.32 28.25
CA GLY A 522 -11.35 -10.54 28.20
C GLY A 522 -9.93 -10.37 27.67
N PHE A 523 -9.08 -11.37 27.91
CA PHE A 523 -7.66 -11.30 27.52
C PHE A 523 -7.45 -11.28 25.99
N TYR A 524 -8.41 -11.78 25.20
CA TYR A 524 -8.37 -11.74 23.74
C TYR A 524 -8.26 -10.32 23.16
N LEU A 525 -8.56 -9.28 23.95
CA LEU A 525 -8.34 -7.88 23.57
C LEU A 525 -6.89 -7.41 23.66
N PHE A 526 -5.92 -8.24 24.08
CA PHE A 526 -4.50 -7.85 24.14
C PHE A 526 -3.98 -7.39 22.77
N GLY A 527 -4.49 -7.98 21.67
CA GLY A 527 -4.15 -7.59 20.29
C GLY A 527 -4.52 -6.14 19.95
N VAL A 528 -5.48 -5.54 20.67
CA VAL A 528 -5.83 -4.11 20.58
C VAL A 528 -5.14 -3.30 21.67
N ALA A 529 -4.95 -3.88 22.87
CA ALA A 529 -4.33 -3.22 24.00
C ALA A 529 -2.88 -2.81 23.73
N VAL A 530 -2.08 -3.68 23.10
CA VAL A 530 -0.67 -3.44 22.78
C VAL A 530 -0.50 -2.22 21.87
N PRO A 531 -1.09 -2.15 20.67
CA PRO A 531 -0.94 -0.99 19.78
C PRO A 531 -1.51 0.30 20.38
N LEU A 532 -2.64 0.22 21.10
CA LEU A 532 -3.23 1.37 21.79
C LEU A 532 -2.31 1.90 22.89
N GLY A 533 -1.75 1.02 23.72
CA GLY A 533 -0.81 1.37 24.77
C GLY A 533 0.49 1.96 24.21
N MET A 534 1.00 1.45 23.09
CA MET A 534 2.16 2.03 22.40
C MET A 534 1.87 3.44 21.87
N LEU A 535 0.69 3.67 21.29
CA LEU A 535 0.29 5.00 20.80
C LEU A 535 0.18 6.00 21.96
N VAL A 536 -0.53 5.64 23.03
CA VAL A 536 -0.73 6.52 24.20
C VAL A 536 0.60 6.79 24.89
N GLY A 537 1.41 5.76 25.14
CA GLY A 537 2.75 5.90 25.72
C GLY A 537 3.66 6.81 24.90
N THR A 538 3.58 6.71 23.57
CA THR A 538 4.30 7.59 22.64
C THR A 538 3.83 9.05 22.74
N VAL A 539 2.51 9.30 22.73
CA VAL A 539 1.97 10.66 22.86
C VAL A 539 2.33 11.27 24.22
N LEU A 540 2.24 10.50 25.31
CA LEU A 540 2.64 10.94 26.65
C LEU A 540 4.12 11.33 26.70
N TYR A 541 5.00 10.49 26.14
CA TYR A 541 6.43 10.81 26.07
C TYR A 541 6.71 12.10 25.29
N LEU A 542 6.11 12.25 24.11
CA LEU A 542 6.28 13.45 23.28
C LEU A 542 5.80 14.71 24.01
N THR A 543 4.68 14.60 24.73
CA THR A 543 4.11 15.68 25.56
C THR A 543 5.05 16.08 26.69
N VAL A 544 5.62 15.09 27.39
CA VAL A 544 6.57 15.31 28.49
C VAL A 544 7.86 15.96 27.99
N GLU A 545 8.39 15.51 26.85
CA GLU A 545 9.58 16.09 26.23
C GLU A 545 9.31 17.52 25.71
N ALA A 546 8.13 17.79 25.16
CA ALA A 546 7.72 19.14 24.77
C ALA A 546 7.61 20.10 25.98
N PHE A 547 7.02 19.64 27.09
CA PHE A 547 7.01 20.43 28.34
C PHE A 547 8.41 20.66 28.92
N ARG A 548 9.31 19.68 28.82
CA ARG A 548 10.71 19.84 29.23
C ARG A 548 11.40 20.97 28.45
N VAL A 549 11.14 21.06 27.14
CA VAL A 549 11.63 22.15 26.29
C VAL A 549 10.99 23.49 26.66
N SER A 550 9.68 23.55 26.91
CA SER A 550 9.04 24.78 27.40
C SER A 550 9.61 25.26 28.73
N ALA A 551 9.93 24.35 29.65
CA ALA A 551 10.43 24.69 30.99
C ALA A 551 11.90 25.12 31.01
N ARG A 552 12.75 24.49 30.20
CA ARG A 552 14.21 24.71 30.23
C ARG A 552 14.76 25.46 29.01
N GLY A 553 13.94 25.72 27.99
CA GLY A 553 14.36 26.37 26.74
C GLY A 553 15.51 25.62 26.06
N ALA A 554 16.51 26.35 25.60
CA ALA A 554 17.70 25.78 24.97
C ALA A 554 18.45 24.77 25.85
N LEU A 555 18.37 24.85 27.19
CA LEU A 555 19.02 23.92 28.12
C LEU A 555 18.40 22.50 28.10
N ALA A 556 17.19 22.34 27.56
CA ALA A 556 16.58 21.02 27.36
C ALA A 556 17.00 20.37 26.03
N LEU A 557 17.52 21.14 25.08
CA LEU A 557 17.91 20.61 23.77
C LEU A 557 19.23 19.84 23.88
N PRO A 558 19.36 18.68 23.23
CA PRO A 558 20.59 17.90 23.25
C PRO A 558 21.72 18.63 22.51
N GLY A 559 22.82 18.95 23.21
CA GLY A 559 24.06 19.47 22.61
C GLY A 559 25.05 20.10 23.61
N ASN A 560 26.24 19.49 23.73
CA ASN A 560 27.49 20.16 24.17
C ASN A 560 27.85 21.26 23.18
N GLU A 561 28.31 22.42 23.69
CA GLU A 561 29.05 23.58 23.13
C GLU A 561 29.02 23.96 21.61
N ASP A 562 28.76 23.05 20.67
CA ASP A 562 28.73 23.32 19.23
C ASP A 562 27.34 23.79 18.74
N ALA A 563 27.26 25.04 18.28
CA ALA A 563 26.04 25.62 17.70
C ALA A 563 25.50 24.87 16.46
N GLU A 564 26.37 24.20 15.69
CA GLU A 564 25.98 23.41 14.50
C GLU A 564 25.07 22.21 14.82
N LYS A 565 25.23 21.58 15.99
CA LYS A 565 24.40 20.41 16.40
C LYS A 565 22.99 20.79 16.86
N ARG A 566 22.68 22.08 16.99
CA ARG A 566 21.34 22.58 17.36
C ARG A 566 20.40 22.72 16.16
N MET A 567 20.88 22.54 14.92
CA MET A 567 20.07 22.70 13.71
C MET A 567 19.10 21.52 13.53
N LEU A 568 17.88 21.83 13.11
CA LEU A 568 16.88 20.82 12.75
C LEU A 568 17.36 19.98 11.56
N HIS A 569 16.93 18.72 11.52
CA HIS A 569 17.23 17.83 10.42
C HIS A 569 16.75 18.44 9.07
N PRO A 570 17.54 18.37 7.98
CA PRO A 570 17.17 18.97 6.69
C PRO A 570 15.83 18.45 6.12
N HIS A 571 15.49 17.20 6.46
CA HIS A 571 14.27 16.52 6.02
C HIS A 571 13.20 16.39 7.12
N THR A 572 13.19 17.28 8.13
CA THR A 572 12.25 17.20 9.27
C THR A 572 10.80 17.00 8.85
N LEU A 573 10.29 17.79 7.90
CA LEU A 573 8.88 17.72 7.49
C LEU A 573 8.52 16.37 6.85
N LEU A 574 9.38 15.83 5.99
CA LEU A 574 9.19 14.50 5.39
C LEU A 574 9.31 13.38 6.43
N LEU A 575 10.22 13.48 7.39
CA LEU A 575 10.32 12.52 8.49
C LEU A 575 9.06 12.53 9.36
N VAL A 576 8.50 13.71 9.66
CA VAL A 576 7.21 13.86 10.35
C VAL A 576 6.08 13.23 9.54
N ALA A 577 6.04 13.45 8.23
CA ALA A 577 5.06 12.86 7.33
C ALA A 577 5.12 11.33 7.34
N ILE A 578 6.32 10.76 7.14
CA ILE A 578 6.55 9.31 7.12
C ILE A 578 6.18 8.69 8.47
N LEU A 579 6.59 9.30 9.58
CA LEU A 579 6.28 8.77 10.91
C LEU A 579 4.79 8.80 11.20
N SER A 580 4.10 9.86 10.80
CA SER A 580 2.63 9.96 10.94
C SER A 580 1.90 8.95 10.06
N ALA A 581 2.39 8.71 8.85
CA ALA A 581 1.86 7.69 7.94
C ALA A 581 2.04 6.27 8.50
N VAL A 582 3.23 5.95 9.04
CA VAL A 582 3.48 4.64 9.63
C VAL A 582 2.66 4.42 10.91
N ILE A 583 2.44 5.46 11.73
CA ILE A 583 1.58 5.32 12.91
C ILE A 583 0.10 5.17 12.51
N ALA A 584 -0.38 5.93 11.53
CA ALA A 584 -1.72 5.75 10.99
C ALA A 584 -1.95 4.31 10.49
N TYR A 585 -0.98 3.76 9.76
CA TYR A 585 -0.98 2.36 9.32
C TYR A 585 -0.92 1.37 10.48
N PHE A 586 -0.02 1.59 11.45
CA PHE A 586 0.13 0.74 12.63
C PHE A 586 -1.19 0.62 13.41
N ILE A 587 -1.96 1.71 13.54
CA ILE A 587 -3.28 1.64 14.17
C ILE A 587 -4.28 0.89 13.29
N GLU A 588 -4.31 1.15 11.99
CA GLU A 588 -5.28 0.56 11.08
C GLU A 588 -5.19 -0.97 11.00
N ILE A 589 -3.97 -1.53 10.90
CA ILE A 589 -3.77 -2.98 10.74
C ILE A 589 -4.18 -3.82 11.94
N ASN A 590 -4.42 -3.20 13.10
CA ASN A 590 -4.96 -3.88 14.28
C ASN A 590 -6.50 -3.97 14.29
N PHE A 591 -7.16 -3.34 13.30
CA PHE A 591 -8.61 -3.44 13.07
C PHE A 591 -8.94 -3.84 11.61
N GLY A 592 -7.92 -4.05 10.79
CA GLY A 592 -7.96 -4.34 9.35
C GLY A 592 -7.10 -5.54 9.00
N ILE A 593 -6.70 -5.65 7.73
CA ILE A 593 -5.76 -6.66 7.25
C ILE A 593 -4.72 -5.94 6.40
N ALA A 594 -3.44 -6.24 6.60
CA ALA A 594 -2.38 -5.73 5.75
C ALA A 594 -2.36 -6.44 4.38
N ILE A 595 -2.35 -5.65 3.31
CA ILE A 595 -2.53 -6.07 1.91
C ILE A 595 -1.30 -5.73 1.05
N ALA A 596 -1.32 -6.11 -0.23
CA ALA A 596 -0.24 -5.85 -1.18
C ALA A 596 0.21 -4.38 -1.19
N ALA A 597 -0.75 -3.46 -1.32
CA ALA A 597 -0.47 -2.02 -1.43
C ALA A 597 0.09 -1.43 -0.12
N THR A 598 -0.48 -1.79 1.04
CA THR A 598 -0.04 -1.23 2.32
C THR A 598 1.29 -1.81 2.79
N ARG A 599 1.53 -3.12 2.61
CA ARG A 599 2.83 -3.75 2.92
C ARG A 599 3.96 -3.22 2.01
N THR A 600 3.69 -3.05 0.72
CA THR A 600 4.64 -2.42 -0.22
C THR A 600 4.97 -0.99 0.19
N THR A 601 3.95 -0.19 0.48
CA THR A 601 4.11 1.19 0.93
C THR A 601 4.88 1.25 2.25
N PHE A 602 4.58 0.38 3.21
CA PHE A 602 5.28 0.33 4.51
C PHE A 602 6.78 0.08 4.35
N TRP A 603 7.18 -0.90 3.55
CA TRP A 603 8.60 -1.21 3.34
C TRP A 603 9.32 -0.11 2.56
N VAL A 604 8.65 0.53 1.59
CA VAL A 604 9.21 1.68 0.87
C VAL A 604 9.37 2.90 1.78
N LEU A 605 8.37 3.22 2.59
CA LEU A 605 8.46 4.30 3.58
C LEU A 605 9.53 4.03 4.64
N SER A 606 9.67 2.78 5.09
CA SER A 606 10.74 2.35 6.00
C SER A 606 12.12 2.58 5.38
N GLY A 607 12.32 2.17 4.12
CA GLY A 607 13.58 2.38 3.39
C GLY A 607 13.87 3.86 3.19
N LEU A 608 12.86 4.63 2.79
CA LEU A 608 12.96 6.08 2.62
C LEU A 608 13.33 6.78 3.93
N MET A 609 12.73 6.38 5.05
CA MET A 609 13.04 6.95 6.37
C MET A 609 14.52 6.76 6.72
N VAL A 610 15.10 5.59 6.44
CA VAL A 610 16.53 5.31 6.66
C VAL A 610 17.41 6.18 5.78
N VAL A 611 17.10 6.28 4.48
CA VAL A 611 17.89 7.10 3.55
C VAL A 611 17.86 8.58 3.95
N LEU A 612 16.70 9.10 4.35
CA LEU A 612 16.55 10.47 4.82
C LEU A 612 17.27 10.69 6.15
N GLY A 613 17.05 9.80 7.12
CA GLY A 613 17.60 9.92 8.47
C GLY A 613 19.12 9.81 8.55
N LEU A 614 19.74 9.00 7.66
CA LEU A 614 21.18 8.93 7.52
C LEU A 614 21.76 9.99 6.56
N GLN A 615 20.92 10.88 6.02
CA GLN A 615 21.29 11.93 5.07
C GLN A 615 22.09 11.41 3.87
N TRP A 616 21.68 10.25 3.34
CA TRP A 616 22.31 9.61 2.19
C TRP A 616 21.97 10.27 0.84
N ILE A 617 21.21 11.36 0.88
CA ILE A 617 20.88 12.18 -0.28
C ILE A 617 21.85 13.35 -0.32
N ALA A 618 22.58 13.49 -1.43
CA ALA A 618 23.53 14.59 -1.59
C ALA A 618 22.83 15.95 -1.49
N GLN A 619 23.27 16.80 -0.56
CA GLN A 619 22.87 18.20 -0.49
C GLN A 619 23.61 18.99 -1.59
N PRO A 620 22.97 19.99 -2.23
CA PRO A 620 23.69 20.88 -3.13
C PRO A 620 24.80 21.57 -2.34
N ASP A 621 26.03 21.55 -2.87
CA ASP A 621 27.20 22.19 -2.28
C ASP A 621 26.80 23.56 -1.69
N ALA A 622 26.74 23.67 -0.36
CA ALA A 622 26.89 24.96 0.29
C ALA A 622 28.23 25.50 -0.23
N GLU A 623 28.22 26.68 -0.83
CA GLU A 623 29.43 27.32 -1.32
C GLU A 623 30.42 27.47 -0.17
N VAL A 624 31.30 26.48 0.00
CA VAL A 624 32.49 26.61 0.81
C VAL A 624 33.37 27.58 0.05
N SER A 625 33.26 28.85 0.43
CA SER A 625 34.16 29.95 0.12
C SER A 625 35.57 29.59 0.57
N THR A 626 36.25 28.73 -0.18
CA THR A 626 37.69 28.51 -0.08
C THR A 626 38.34 29.10 -1.32
N VAL A 627 39.04 30.20 -1.08
CA VAL A 627 39.95 30.86 -2.00
C VAL A 627 40.95 29.82 -2.51
N VAL A 628 40.82 29.37 -3.77
CA VAL A 628 41.83 28.50 -4.40
C VAL A 628 42.10 28.90 -5.85
N SER A 629 43.39 28.94 -6.15
CA SER A 629 44.13 29.54 -7.28
C SER A 629 43.65 29.26 -8.72
N ALA A 630 44.02 30.20 -9.60
CA ALA A 630 43.65 30.31 -11.01
C ALA A 630 44.00 29.08 -11.89
N SER A 631 44.91 28.18 -11.49
CA SER A 631 45.24 27.00 -12.30
C SER A 631 44.19 25.88 -12.21
N ARG A 632 43.42 25.81 -11.11
CA ARG A 632 42.23 24.93 -11.00
C ARG A 632 41.02 25.50 -11.75
N ALA A 633 40.98 26.82 -11.99
CA ALA A 633 39.87 27.46 -12.70
C ALA A 633 39.76 27.01 -14.17
N SER A 634 40.89 26.74 -14.85
CA SER A 634 40.92 26.22 -16.23
C SER A 634 40.40 24.77 -16.34
N LYS A 635 40.83 23.87 -15.45
CA LYS A 635 40.27 22.50 -15.36
C LYS A 635 38.79 22.53 -14.93
N ARG A 636 38.40 23.42 -14.01
CA ARG A 636 37.02 23.62 -13.56
C ARG A 636 36.14 24.24 -14.66
N ALA A 637 36.69 25.09 -15.52
CA ALA A 637 36.02 25.65 -16.70
C ALA A 637 35.83 24.61 -17.81
N ARG A 638 36.82 23.74 -18.05
CA ARG A 638 36.70 22.62 -18.99
C ARG A 638 35.73 21.54 -18.49
N ARG A 639 35.71 21.28 -17.17
CA ARG A 639 34.72 20.41 -16.50
C ARG A 639 33.32 21.02 -16.50
N ARG A 640 33.19 22.35 -16.28
CA ARG A 640 31.94 23.11 -16.46
C ARG A 640 31.49 23.16 -17.92
N LYS A 641 32.40 23.16 -18.91
CA LYS A 641 32.06 23.11 -20.35
C LYS A 641 31.59 21.72 -20.76
N ALA A 642 32.18 20.65 -20.20
CA ALA A 642 31.70 19.27 -20.35
C ALA A 642 30.36 19.02 -19.63
N GLN A 643 30.16 19.58 -18.42
CA GLN A 643 28.85 19.60 -17.74
C GLN A 643 27.82 20.52 -18.44
N ARG A 644 28.26 21.55 -19.18
CA ARG A 644 27.39 22.41 -20.00
C ARG A 644 26.88 21.70 -21.25
N ALA A 645 27.68 20.83 -21.87
CA ALA A 645 27.26 20.04 -23.04
C ALA A 645 26.18 18.99 -22.69
N THR A 646 26.16 18.47 -21.46
CA THR A 646 25.13 17.54 -20.96
C THR A 646 23.80 18.21 -20.57
N SER A 647 23.71 19.56 -20.59
CA SER A 647 22.51 20.29 -20.14
C SER A 647 21.39 20.40 -21.19
N ALA A 648 21.66 20.11 -22.46
CA ALA A 648 20.65 20.21 -23.51
C ALA A 648 19.70 19.00 -23.59
N GLN A 649 20.16 17.81 -23.18
CA GLN A 649 19.40 16.55 -23.28
C GLN A 649 18.78 16.08 -21.95
N ALA A 650 19.34 16.48 -20.81
CA ALA A 650 18.87 16.01 -19.49
C ALA A 650 17.41 16.38 -19.19
N TRP A 651 16.98 17.60 -19.52
CA TRP A 651 15.59 18.01 -19.27
C TRP A 651 14.59 17.25 -20.15
N ILE A 652 14.96 16.94 -21.39
CA ILE A 652 14.15 16.12 -22.30
C ILE A 652 14.02 14.71 -21.71
N ALA A 653 15.11 14.12 -21.23
CA ALA A 653 15.11 12.81 -20.62
C ALA A 653 14.14 12.72 -19.43
N THR A 654 14.18 13.71 -18.52
CA THR A 654 13.29 13.72 -17.36
C THR A 654 11.81 13.90 -17.75
N VAL A 655 11.51 14.73 -18.76
CA VAL A 655 10.13 14.89 -19.28
C VAL A 655 9.66 13.61 -19.98
N VAL A 656 10.50 12.95 -20.77
CA VAL A 656 10.17 11.67 -21.41
C VAL A 656 9.96 10.58 -20.34
N ALA A 657 10.77 10.54 -19.29
CA ALA A 657 10.60 9.62 -18.17
C ALA A 657 9.25 9.83 -17.44
N LEU A 658 8.85 11.09 -17.18
CA LEU A 658 7.51 11.42 -16.68
C LEU A 658 6.40 10.96 -17.64
N SER A 659 6.63 11.12 -18.94
CA SER A 659 5.66 10.72 -19.98
C SER A 659 5.49 9.21 -20.06
N LEU A 660 6.60 8.45 -20.00
CA LEU A 660 6.57 6.98 -19.94
C LEU A 660 5.90 6.48 -18.65
N PHE A 661 6.10 7.17 -17.54
CA PHE A 661 5.39 6.88 -16.31
C PHE A 661 3.87 7.15 -16.43
N ALA A 662 3.48 8.20 -17.15
CA ALA A 662 2.07 8.45 -17.49
C ALA A 662 1.50 7.34 -18.38
N VAL A 663 2.25 6.88 -19.40
CA VAL A 663 1.88 5.71 -20.22
C VAL A 663 1.67 4.49 -19.35
N PHE A 664 2.51 4.29 -18.34
CA PHE A 664 2.38 3.16 -17.42
C PHE A 664 1.07 3.22 -16.62
N ILE A 665 0.79 4.32 -15.92
CA ILE A 665 -0.45 4.46 -15.12
C ILE A 665 -1.69 4.33 -16.01
N LEU A 666 -1.74 5.07 -17.11
CA LEU A 666 -2.90 5.07 -18.01
C LEU A 666 -3.02 3.74 -18.78
N GLY A 667 -1.90 3.07 -19.05
CA GLY A 667 -1.87 1.71 -19.58
C GLY A 667 -2.40 0.68 -18.58
N THR A 668 -2.05 0.79 -17.29
CA THR A 668 -2.67 -0.01 -16.23
C THR A 668 -4.17 0.22 -16.17
N LEU A 669 -4.64 1.48 -16.21
CA LEU A 669 -6.08 1.77 -16.28
C LEU A 669 -6.71 1.19 -17.56
N ALA A 670 -6.01 1.23 -18.69
CA ALA A 670 -6.49 0.60 -19.91
C ALA A 670 -6.65 -0.90 -19.73
N PHE A 671 -5.72 -1.58 -19.05
CA PHE A 671 -5.86 -2.99 -18.72
C PHE A 671 -7.05 -3.27 -17.80
N ASP A 672 -7.23 -2.45 -16.76
CA ASP A 672 -8.27 -2.59 -15.75
C ASP A 672 -9.69 -2.43 -16.36
N PHE A 673 -9.87 -1.45 -17.26
CA PHE A 673 -11.19 -1.02 -17.74
C PHE A 673 -11.54 -1.42 -19.18
N VAL A 674 -10.56 -1.64 -20.08
CA VAL A 674 -10.85 -2.00 -21.47
C VAL A 674 -11.16 -3.48 -21.57
N ASN A 675 -12.45 -3.79 -21.71
CA ASN A 675 -12.98 -5.15 -21.80
C ASN A 675 -14.07 -5.26 -22.89
N ASN A 676 -14.39 -6.49 -23.32
CA ASN A 676 -15.31 -6.76 -24.44
C ASN A 676 -16.55 -7.58 -24.03
N PRO A 677 -17.39 -7.11 -23.09
CA PRO A 677 -18.61 -7.81 -22.69
C PRO A 677 -19.59 -7.95 -23.85
N SER A 678 -19.68 -6.94 -24.72
CA SER A 678 -20.58 -6.94 -25.88
C SER A 678 -20.10 -7.81 -27.04
N ARG A 679 -18.99 -8.56 -26.88
CA ARG A 679 -18.42 -9.48 -27.87
C ARG A 679 -18.40 -8.88 -29.28
N THR A 680 -17.88 -7.66 -29.39
CA THR A 680 -17.69 -6.98 -30.66
C THR A 680 -16.35 -7.39 -31.28
N ASP A 681 -16.28 -7.49 -32.60
CA ASP A 681 -15.09 -7.88 -33.37
C ASP A 681 -14.26 -6.68 -33.85
N GLN A 682 -14.65 -5.46 -33.46
CA GLN A 682 -13.99 -4.20 -33.81
C GLN A 682 -13.27 -3.61 -32.60
N ALA A 683 -11.93 -3.62 -32.64
CA ALA A 683 -11.08 -3.11 -31.57
C ALA A 683 -11.38 -1.65 -31.17
N GLY A 684 -11.60 -0.77 -32.15
CA GLY A 684 -11.93 0.64 -31.88
C GLY A 684 -13.23 0.82 -31.10
N ARG A 685 -14.24 -0.03 -31.36
CA ARG A 685 -15.50 -0.01 -30.61
C ARG A 685 -15.33 -0.52 -29.19
N ILE A 686 -14.55 -1.59 -28.99
CA ILE A 686 -14.22 -2.11 -27.65
C ILE A 686 -13.60 -0.99 -26.81
N PHE A 687 -12.52 -0.38 -27.32
CA PHE A 687 -11.82 0.70 -26.62
C PHE A 687 -12.74 1.89 -26.30
N TRP A 688 -13.55 2.33 -27.27
CA TRP A 688 -14.45 3.46 -27.06
C TRP A 688 -15.60 3.15 -26.08
N TYR A 689 -16.25 2.00 -26.22
CA TYR A 689 -17.39 1.61 -25.38
C TYR A 689 -16.99 1.38 -23.92
N SER A 690 -15.82 0.78 -23.67
CA SER A 690 -15.32 0.61 -22.30
C SER A 690 -15.13 1.94 -21.57
N LEU A 691 -14.88 3.04 -22.28
CA LEU A 691 -14.65 4.36 -21.70
C LEU A 691 -15.91 5.24 -21.64
N THR A 692 -16.91 4.96 -22.49
CA THR A 692 -18.05 5.86 -22.74
C THR A 692 -19.42 5.25 -22.46
N ARG A 693 -19.48 4.01 -21.95
CA ARG A 693 -20.74 3.33 -21.64
C ARG A 693 -20.69 2.57 -20.32
N LEU A 694 -21.86 2.45 -19.67
CA LEU A 694 -22.06 1.59 -18.51
C LEU A 694 -22.51 0.20 -18.95
N TYR A 695 -22.01 -0.81 -18.26
CA TYR A 695 -22.43 -2.18 -18.46
C TYR A 695 -23.81 -2.42 -17.82
N ASP A 696 -24.74 -2.98 -18.59
CA ASP A 696 -26.02 -3.45 -18.10
C ASP A 696 -25.99 -4.98 -17.93
N GLN A 697 -26.16 -5.41 -16.68
CA GLN A 697 -26.18 -6.83 -16.32
C GLN A 697 -27.32 -7.61 -16.98
N ARG A 698 -28.48 -6.97 -17.24
CA ARG A 698 -29.63 -7.65 -17.87
C ARG A 698 -29.42 -7.87 -19.36
N ALA A 699 -28.84 -6.87 -20.03
CA ALA A 699 -28.52 -6.94 -21.45
C ALA A 699 -27.17 -7.65 -21.72
N ALA A 700 -26.38 -7.93 -20.68
CA ALA A 700 -25.01 -8.42 -20.76
C ALA A 700 -24.13 -7.59 -21.72
N ALA A 701 -24.37 -6.28 -21.81
CA ALA A 701 -23.78 -5.40 -22.82
C ALA A 701 -23.68 -3.95 -22.36
N TYR A 702 -22.88 -3.16 -23.09
CA TYR A 702 -22.74 -1.72 -22.88
C TYR A 702 -23.91 -0.95 -23.53
N THR A 703 -24.87 -0.52 -22.73
CA THR A 703 -26.13 0.06 -23.21
C THR A 703 -26.26 1.55 -22.92
N THR A 704 -25.93 2.00 -21.70
CA THR A 704 -26.14 3.38 -21.25
C THR A 704 -24.90 4.24 -21.49
N GLU A 705 -25.04 5.43 -22.07
CA GLU A 705 -23.92 6.37 -22.22
C GLU A 705 -23.48 6.92 -20.85
N SER A 706 -22.17 6.90 -20.60
CA SER A 706 -21.56 7.49 -19.41
C SER A 706 -20.10 7.81 -19.68
N VAL A 707 -19.69 9.02 -19.34
CA VAL A 707 -18.30 9.46 -19.48
C VAL A 707 -17.46 9.18 -18.22
N GLY A 708 -17.96 8.41 -17.25
CA GLY A 708 -17.29 8.17 -15.96
C GLY A 708 -15.86 7.62 -16.10
N ALA A 709 -15.68 6.53 -16.84
CA ALA A 709 -14.36 5.97 -17.08
C ALA A 709 -13.47 6.90 -17.93
N LEU A 710 -14.02 7.55 -18.95
CA LEU A 710 -13.26 8.56 -19.71
C LEU A 710 -12.77 9.71 -18.82
N MET A 711 -13.61 10.19 -17.88
CA MET A 711 -13.21 11.22 -16.91
C MET A 711 -12.06 10.74 -16.03
N LEU A 712 -12.07 9.49 -15.56
CA LEU A 712 -10.96 8.92 -14.80
C LEU A 712 -9.63 9.06 -15.55
N PHE A 713 -9.59 8.64 -16.82
CA PHE A 713 -8.40 8.73 -17.66
C PHE A 713 -7.96 10.18 -17.87
N VAL A 714 -8.89 11.07 -18.22
CA VAL A 714 -8.58 12.48 -18.52
C VAL A 714 -8.10 13.22 -17.28
N PHE A 715 -8.75 13.07 -16.13
CA PHE A 715 -8.34 13.72 -14.88
C PHE A 715 -7.02 13.17 -14.35
N THR A 716 -6.81 11.85 -14.42
CA THR A 716 -5.52 11.24 -14.05
C THR A 716 -4.40 11.76 -14.96
N TRP A 717 -4.60 11.77 -16.29
CA TRP A 717 -3.63 12.30 -17.24
C TRP A 717 -3.34 13.78 -17.02
N PHE A 718 -4.37 14.60 -16.85
CA PHE A 718 -4.22 16.04 -16.69
C PHE A 718 -3.49 16.40 -15.40
N LEU A 719 -3.91 15.86 -14.25
CA LEU A 719 -3.29 16.17 -12.96
C LEU A 719 -1.87 15.60 -12.87
N LEU A 720 -1.59 14.43 -13.44
CA LEU A 720 -0.24 13.88 -13.51
C LEU A 720 0.69 14.79 -14.34
N GLY A 721 0.23 15.27 -15.49
CA GLY A 721 0.98 16.18 -16.33
C GLY A 721 1.20 17.55 -15.68
N MET A 722 0.12 18.14 -15.16
CA MET A 722 0.16 19.44 -14.48
C MET A 722 1.09 19.39 -13.26
N LEU A 723 0.95 18.39 -12.39
CA LEU A 723 1.75 18.26 -11.18
C LEU A 723 3.20 17.88 -11.50
N GLY A 724 3.40 16.90 -12.37
CA GLY A 724 4.72 16.41 -12.77
C GLY A 724 5.54 17.51 -13.44
N LEU A 725 4.99 18.22 -14.42
CA LEU A 725 5.70 19.34 -15.07
C LEU A 725 5.97 20.49 -14.10
N SER A 726 5.02 20.81 -13.21
CA SER A 726 5.21 21.85 -12.17
C SER A 726 6.32 21.51 -11.18
N GLU A 727 6.47 20.23 -10.80
CA GLU A 727 7.60 19.80 -9.96
C GLU A 727 8.93 19.86 -10.71
N LEU A 728 8.96 19.48 -11.99
CA LEU A 728 10.16 19.64 -12.81
C LEU A 728 10.55 21.12 -12.97
N GLU A 729 9.58 22.04 -13.03
CA GLU A 729 9.88 23.48 -12.97
C GLU A 729 10.52 23.89 -11.66
N ASN A 730 9.96 23.40 -10.55
CA ASN A 730 10.44 23.75 -9.23
C ASN A 730 11.88 23.26 -8.98
N GLU A 731 12.29 22.17 -9.64
CA GLU A 731 13.67 21.70 -9.64
C GLU A 731 14.64 22.57 -10.46
N GLY A 732 14.16 23.64 -11.11
CA GLY A 732 14.98 24.57 -11.92
C GLY A 732 15.33 24.03 -13.31
N LEU A 733 14.61 23.00 -13.78
CA LEU A 733 14.95 22.30 -15.02
C LEU A 733 14.79 23.18 -16.28
N PHE A 734 13.88 24.16 -16.22
CA PHE A 734 13.48 25.02 -17.36
C PHE A 734 13.99 26.48 -17.26
N ASP A 735 14.89 26.80 -16.33
CA ASP A 735 15.28 28.21 -16.05
C ASP A 735 15.92 28.96 -17.25
N LYS A 736 16.40 28.25 -18.28
CA LYS A 736 16.88 28.85 -19.53
C LYS A 736 15.82 28.72 -20.62
N ASP A 737 15.48 29.82 -21.29
CA ASP A 737 14.44 29.85 -22.34
C ASP A 737 13.09 29.26 -21.86
N ARG A 738 12.70 29.61 -20.64
CA ARG A 738 11.57 29.05 -19.88
C ARG A 738 10.32 28.84 -20.73
N GLY A 739 9.81 29.89 -21.37
CA GLY A 739 8.58 29.81 -22.15
C GLY A 739 8.65 28.77 -23.28
N ARG A 740 9.78 28.71 -24.00
CA ARG A 740 9.98 27.75 -25.09
C ARG A 740 10.11 26.32 -24.55
N ARG A 741 10.95 26.10 -23.53
CA ARG A 741 11.17 24.74 -22.99
C ARG A 741 9.92 24.18 -22.30
N TRP A 742 9.17 25.03 -21.61
CA TRP A 742 7.90 24.66 -20.99
C TRP A 742 6.87 24.19 -22.02
N GLY A 743 6.69 24.96 -23.10
CA GLY A 743 5.82 24.57 -24.21
C GLY A 743 6.22 23.25 -24.87
N ILE A 744 7.53 23.04 -25.09
CA ILE A 744 8.04 21.77 -25.62
C ILE A 744 7.82 20.63 -24.62
N ALA A 745 7.99 20.86 -23.33
CA ALA A 745 7.77 19.84 -22.30
C ALA A 745 6.31 19.37 -22.26
N ILE A 746 5.35 20.31 -22.34
CA ILE A 746 3.92 19.99 -22.46
C ILE A 746 3.65 19.18 -23.73
N MET A 747 4.26 19.56 -24.86
CA MET A 747 4.10 18.86 -26.13
C MET A 747 4.66 17.43 -26.07
N ILE A 748 5.87 17.24 -25.54
CA ILE A 748 6.48 15.91 -25.36
C ILE A 748 5.60 15.05 -24.45
N TYR A 749 5.20 15.61 -23.30
CA TYR A 749 4.31 14.93 -22.35
C TYR A 749 3.03 14.45 -23.03
N THR A 750 2.34 15.36 -23.71
CA THR A 750 1.07 15.08 -24.38
C THR A 750 1.25 14.03 -25.48
N LEU A 751 2.22 14.19 -26.36
CA LEU A 751 2.42 13.28 -27.49
C LEU A 751 2.81 11.88 -27.03
N VAL A 752 3.82 11.75 -26.15
CA VAL A 752 4.32 10.46 -25.71
C VAL A 752 3.26 9.72 -24.88
N SER A 753 2.57 10.42 -23.97
CA SER A 753 1.53 9.79 -23.13
C SER A 753 0.32 9.33 -23.96
N ILE A 754 -0.23 10.19 -24.83
CA ILE A 754 -1.42 9.83 -25.63
C ILE A 754 -1.10 8.71 -26.61
N VAL A 755 0.03 8.81 -27.33
CA VAL A 755 0.42 7.76 -28.30
C VAL A 755 0.70 6.45 -27.58
N GLY A 756 1.41 6.46 -26.46
CA GLY A 756 1.72 5.25 -25.71
C GLY A 756 0.46 4.54 -25.20
N VAL A 757 -0.50 5.28 -24.66
CA VAL A 757 -1.78 4.73 -24.18
C VAL A 757 -2.63 4.23 -25.34
N TRP A 758 -2.68 4.97 -26.45
CA TRP A 758 -3.41 4.55 -27.64
C TRP A 758 -2.83 3.25 -28.23
N LEU A 759 -1.51 3.12 -28.32
CA LEU A 759 -0.86 1.90 -28.79
C LEU A 759 -1.17 0.70 -27.89
N PHE A 760 -1.01 0.86 -26.58
CA PHE A 760 -1.30 -0.22 -25.63
C PHE A 760 -2.79 -0.59 -25.61
N GLY A 761 -3.68 0.40 -25.52
CA GLY A 761 -5.12 0.20 -25.53
C GLY A 761 -5.64 -0.44 -26.83
N SER A 762 -5.09 -0.04 -27.98
CA SER A 762 -5.42 -0.65 -29.27
C SER A 762 -4.92 -2.09 -29.38
N ALA A 763 -3.73 -2.40 -28.86
CA ALA A 763 -3.21 -3.77 -28.80
C ALA A 763 -4.11 -4.67 -27.92
N LEU A 764 -4.51 -4.16 -26.75
CA LEU A 764 -5.40 -4.86 -25.83
C LEU A 764 -6.78 -5.11 -26.44
N ALA A 765 -7.41 -4.08 -27.02
CA ALA A 765 -8.69 -4.20 -27.69
C ALA A 765 -8.61 -5.10 -28.94
N GLY A 766 -7.48 -5.07 -29.67
CA GLY A 766 -7.21 -5.93 -30.81
C GLY A 766 -7.14 -7.41 -30.45
N LEU A 767 -6.47 -7.76 -29.34
CA LEU A 767 -6.49 -9.14 -28.83
C LEU A 767 -7.91 -9.60 -28.49
N GLN A 768 -8.69 -8.77 -27.80
CA GLN A 768 -10.06 -9.10 -27.42
C GLN A 768 -10.98 -9.27 -28.63
N ALA A 769 -10.86 -8.40 -29.65
CA ALA A 769 -11.58 -8.54 -30.90
C ALA A 769 -11.23 -9.84 -31.64
N ASN A 770 -9.95 -10.23 -31.62
CA ASN A 770 -9.50 -11.49 -32.23
C ASN A 770 -10.04 -12.72 -31.50
N LEU A 771 -10.17 -12.68 -30.16
CA LEU A 771 -10.79 -13.76 -29.39
C LEU A 771 -12.23 -14.02 -29.82
N THR A 772 -12.99 -12.95 -30.10
CA THR A 772 -14.38 -13.06 -30.54
C THR A 772 -14.55 -13.68 -31.93
N ARG A 773 -13.50 -13.66 -32.76
CA ARG A 773 -13.53 -14.25 -34.12
C ARG A 773 -13.25 -15.75 -34.14
N ILE A 774 -12.85 -16.35 -33.02
CA ILE A 774 -12.55 -17.77 -32.94
C ILE A 774 -13.88 -18.54 -32.90
N PRO A 775 -14.20 -19.35 -33.93
CA PRO A 775 -15.38 -20.21 -33.88
C PRO A 775 -15.17 -21.30 -32.82
N VAL A 776 -16.14 -21.48 -31.94
CA VAL A 776 -16.11 -22.53 -30.92
C VAL A 776 -17.00 -23.67 -31.39
N ALA A 777 -16.39 -24.70 -31.98
CA ALA A 777 -17.10 -25.88 -32.49
C ALA A 777 -16.91 -27.11 -31.58
N SER A 778 -15.87 -27.12 -30.74
CA SER A 778 -15.54 -28.20 -29.82
C SER A 778 -15.19 -27.70 -28.42
N ILE A 779 -15.17 -28.62 -27.44
CA ILE A 779 -14.69 -28.33 -26.08
C ILE A 779 -13.24 -27.86 -26.09
N ALA A 780 -12.40 -28.45 -26.96
CA ALA A 780 -11.01 -28.04 -27.11
C ALA A 780 -10.88 -26.59 -27.60
N ASP A 781 -11.76 -26.14 -28.51
CA ASP A 781 -11.80 -24.74 -28.95
C ASP A 781 -12.20 -23.80 -27.82
N ALA A 782 -13.14 -24.21 -26.96
CA ALA A 782 -13.55 -23.42 -25.80
C ALA A 782 -12.39 -23.24 -24.81
N VAL A 783 -11.66 -24.32 -24.50
CA VAL A 783 -10.46 -24.27 -23.66
C VAL A 783 -9.38 -23.40 -24.31
N LEU A 784 -9.16 -23.51 -25.63
CA LEU A 784 -8.20 -22.68 -26.37
C LEU A 784 -8.53 -21.18 -26.28
N VAL A 785 -9.81 -20.81 -26.34
CA VAL A 785 -10.25 -19.42 -26.13
C VAL A 785 -9.89 -18.96 -24.72
N ALA A 786 -10.14 -19.79 -23.69
CA ALA A 786 -9.76 -19.49 -22.31
C ALA A 786 -8.24 -19.32 -22.14
N GLU A 787 -7.43 -20.16 -22.79
CA GLU A 787 -5.97 -20.05 -22.77
C GLU A 787 -5.46 -18.77 -23.43
N ARG A 788 -6.05 -18.39 -24.58
CA ARG A 788 -5.70 -17.14 -25.27
C ARG A 788 -6.15 -15.92 -24.47
N LEU A 789 -7.31 -15.99 -23.80
CA LEU A 789 -7.77 -14.95 -22.87
C LEU A 789 -6.81 -14.81 -21.70
N ALA A 790 -6.35 -15.92 -21.11
CA ALA A 790 -5.32 -15.91 -20.07
C ALA A 790 -4.00 -15.26 -20.55
N GLY A 791 -3.70 -15.36 -21.85
CA GLY A 791 -2.56 -14.69 -22.49
C GLY A 791 -2.64 -13.16 -22.53
N VAL A 792 -3.81 -12.54 -22.30
CA VAL A 792 -3.96 -11.08 -22.22
C VAL A 792 -3.09 -10.48 -21.11
N LEU A 793 -2.91 -11.20 -20.00
CA LEU A 793 -1.99 -10.80 -18.92
C LEU A 793 -0.54 -10.63 -19.43
N GLY A 794 -0.13 -11.40 -20.44
CA GLY A 794 1.18 -11.28 -21.07
C GLY A 794 1.44 -9.90 -21.66
N LEU A 795 0.42 -9.22 -22.21
CA LEU A 795 0.56 -7.83 -22.67
C LEU A 795 0.87 -6.87 -21.51
N TYR A 796 0.28 -7.08 -20.35
CA TYR A 796 0.55 -6.24 -19.19
C TYR A 796 1.97 -6.44 -18.66
N TYR A 797 2.49 -7.67 -18.69
CA TYR A 797 3.89 -7.95 -18.40
C TYR A 797 4.82 -7.25 -19.41
N ILE A 798 4.47 -7.25 -20.71
CA ILE A 798 5.21 -6.51 -21.74
C ILE A 798 5.20 -5.00 -21.44
N LEU A 799 4.07 -4.44 -20.98
CA LEU A 799 4.00 -3.03 -20.57
C LEU A 799 4.93 -2.75 -19.38
N ILE A 800 4.87 -3.56 -18.31
CA ILE A 800 5.70 -3.39 -17.11
C ILE A 800 7.19 -3.40 -17.47
N PHE A 801 7.65 -4.47 -18.13
CA PHE A 801 9.07 -4.64 -18.41
C PHE A 801 9.56 -3.76 -19.57
N GLY A 802 8.68 -3.45 -20.53
CA GLY A 802 8.94 -2.48 -21.59
C GLY A 802 9.16 -1.08 -21.03
N ILE A 803 8.28 -0.60 -20.14
CA ILE A 803 8.46 0.68 -19.44
C ILE A 803 9.71 0.64 -18.56
N LEU A 804 9.97 -0.46 -17.84
CA LEU A 804 11.16 -0.60 -17.02
C LEU A 804 12.44 -0.36 -17.84
N ILE A 805 12.56 -1.02 -18.98
CA ILE A 805 13.73 -0.91 -19.85
C ILE A 805 13.80 0.47 -20.50
N LEU A 806 12.72 0.95 -21.12
CA LEU A 806 12.70 2.23 -21.83
C LEU A 806 13.00 3.40 -20.90
N MET A 807 12.36 3.44 -19.73
CA MET A 807 12.57 4.51 -18.75
C MET A 807 13.97 4.43 -18.13
N ALA A 808 14.51 3.23 -17.89
CA ALA A 808 15.89 3.07 -17.41
C ALA A 808 16.91 3.59 -18.43
N LEU A 809 16.72 3.30 -19.72
CA LEU A 809 17.57 3.81 -20.81
C LEU A 809 17.48 5.34 -20.93
N VAL A 810 16.27 5.91 -20.84
CA VAL A 810 16.06 7.36 -20.90
C VAL A 810 16.71 8.05 -19.70
N LEU A 811 16.56 7.53 -18.48
CA LEU A 811 17.15 8.13 -17.28
C LEU A 811 18.69 8.09 -17.27
N GLN A 812 19.34 7.26 -18.09
CA GLN A 812 20.79 7.34 -18.26
C GLN A 812 21.23 8.66 -18.90
N TRP A 813 20.36 9.34 -19.65
CA TRP A 813 20.68 10.63 -20.28
C TRP A 813 20.65 11.80 -19.31
N GLU A 814 20.19 11.61 -18.06
CA GLU A 814 20.24 12.65 -17.02
C GLU A 814 21.69 13.01 -16.64
N HIS A 815 22.63 12.07 -16.81
CA HIS A 815 24.03 12.25 -16.42
C HIS A 815 25.00 11.73 -17.50
N PRO A 816 26.24 12.22 -17.54
CA PRO A 816 27.25 11.67 -18.44
C PRO A 816 27.44 10.17 -18.17
N GLN A 817 27.35 9.36 -19.23
CA GLN A 817 27.61 7.93 -19.10
C GLN A 817 29.07 7.67 -18.72
N PRO A 818 29.33 6.61 -17.94
CA PRO A 818 30.69 6.19 -17.69
C PRO A 818 31.41 5.69 -18.94
N ARG A 819 32.75 5.77 -18.92
CA ARG A 819 33.61 5.33 -20.02
C ARG A 819 33.79 3.81 -20.06
N GLU A 820 33.70 3.14 -18.92
CA GLU A 820 33.90 1.70 -18.80
C GLU A 820 32.59 0.94 -18.94
N GLU A 821 32.58 -0.18 -19.66
CA GLU A 821 31.35 -0.88 -20.04
C GLU A 821 30.75 -1.77 -18.95
N GLY A 822 31.59 -2.37 -18.10
CA GLY A 822 31.19 -3.40 -17.12
C GLY A 822 32.12 -4.60 -17.23
N ASP A 823 32.20 -5.41 -16.19
CA ASP A 823 32.91 -6.69 -16.28
C ASP A 823 32.12 -7.69 -17.17
N LEU A 824 32.81 -8.45 -18.02
CA LEU A 824 32.19 -9.45 -18.91
C LEU A 824 31.48 -10.55 -18.12
N LEU A 825 32.01 -10.97 -16.97
CA LEU A 825 31.39 -11.96 -16.10
C LEU A 825 30.09 -11.44 -15.49
N ALA A 826 30.04 -10.15 -15.15
CA ALA A 826 28.82 -9.54 -14.62
C ALA A 826 27.71 -9.43 -15.69
N TRP A 827 28.08 -9.14 -16.94
CA TRP A 827 27.15 -9.20 -18.08
C TRP A 827 26.64 -10.63 -18.36
N GLY A 828 27.54 -11.62 -18.35
CA GLY A 828 27.18 -13.03 -18.52
C GLY A 828 26.25 -13.52 -17.40
N LEU A 829 26.58 -13.17 -16.15
CA LEU A 829 25.74 -13.46 -14.99
C LEU A 829 24.36 -12.81 -15.10
N LEU A 830 24.28 -11.54 -15.51
CA LEU A 830 22.99 -10.89 -15.74
C LEU A 830 22.14 -11.64 -16.77
N GLY A 831 22.73 -12.06 -17.90
CA GLY A 831 22.04 -12.84 -18.92
C GLY A 831 21.47 -14.15 -18.37
N ILE A 832 22.27 -14.92 -17.64
CA ILE A 832 21.84 -16.17 -16.99
C ILE A 832 20.74 -15.91 -15.96
N LEU A 833 20.93 -14.94 -15.08
CA LEU A 833 19.96 -14.59 -14.03
C LEU A 833 18.63 -14.15 -14.62
N LEU A 834 18.62 -13.40 -15.73
CA LEU A 834 17.39 -12.99 -16.40
C LEU A 834 16.67 -14.18 -17.03
N ILE A 835 17.37 -15.11 -17.66
CA ILE A 835 16.76 -16.34 -18.22
C ILE A 835 16.12 -17.16 -17.09
N VAL A 836 16.88 -17.43 -16.03
CA VAL A 836 16.39 -18.16 -14.85
C VAL A 836 15.22 -17.41 -14.20
N GLY A 837 15.32 -16.09 -14.07
CA GLY A 837 14.28 -15.23 -13.53
C GLY A 837 12.99 -15.30 -14.34
N ILE A 838 13.06 -15.25 -15.67
CA ILE A 838 11.88 -15.36 -16.57
C ILE A 838 11.22 -16.74 -16.43
N LEU A 839 12.01 -17.82 -16.38
CA LEU A 839 11.48 -19.17 -16.15
C LEU A 839 10.80 -19.29 -14.78
N LEU A 840 11.42 -18.72 -13.73
CA LEU A 840 10.84 -18.69 -12.39
C LEU A 840 9.53 -17.88 -12.36
N ILE A 841 9.49 -16.74 -13.05
CA ILE A 841 8.28 -15.92 -13.19
C ILE A 841 7.16 -16.71 -13.87
N GLY A 842 7.49 -17.42 -14.95
CA GLY A 842 6.57 -18.31 -15.65
C GLY A 842 5.94 -19.33 -14.69
N ALA A 843 6.79 -20.06 -13.96
CA ALA A 843 6.37 -21.14 -13.09
C ALA A 843 5.62 -20.69 -11.82
N THR A 844 6.04 -19.61 -11.18
CA THR A 844 5.56 -19.23 -9.83
C THR A 844 4.60 -18.06 -9.79
N ASN A 845 4.48 -17.28 -10.86
CA ASN A 845 3.67 -16.06 -10.88
C ASN A 845 2.68 -16.08 -12.05
N TYR A 846 3.18 -16.18 -13.28
CA TYR A 846 2.36 -16.05 -14.49
C TYR A 846 1.37 -17.21 -14.64
N ASN A 847 1.82 -18.45 -14.45
CA ASN A 847 0.97 -19.63 -14.56
C ASN A 847 -0.14 -19.69 -13.49
N LEU A 848 0.09 -19.12 -12.29
CA LEU A 848 -0.95 -19.04 -11.25
C LEU A 848 -2.18 -18.26 -11.72
N ILE A 849 -1.96 -17.11 -12.36
CA ILE A 849 -3.06 -16.28 -12.86
C ILE A 849 -3.67 -16.87 -14.12
N ARG A 850 -2.85 -17.48 -15.00
CA ARG A 850 -3.39 -18.16 -16.19
C ARG A 850 -4.35 -19.27 -15.82
N ALA A 851 -3.97 -20.11 -14.87
CA ALA A 851 -4.84 -21.15 -14.34
C ALA A 851 -6.14 -20.56 -13.77
N ASP A 852 -6.06 -19.44 -13.05
CA ASP A 852 -7.22 -18.78 -12.45
C ASP A 852 -8.20 -18.22 -13.49
N VAL A 853 -7.68 -17.64 -14.58
CA VAL A 853 -8.50 -17.16 -15.71
C VAL A 853 -9.19 -18.34 -16.40
N ILE A 854 -8.46 -19.43 -16.66
CA ILE A 854 -9.02 -20.64 -17.29
C ILE A 854 -10.09 -21.26 -16.39
N PHE A 855 -9.81 -21.36 -15.09
CA PHE A 855 -10.74 -21.83 -14.07
C PHE A 855 -12.04 -21.01 -14.07
N LYS A 856 -11.93 -19.66 -14.08
CA LYS A 856 -13.10 -18.77 -14.13
C LYS A 856 -13.97 -19.00 -15.36
N GLN A 857 -13.36 -19.23 -16.54
CA GLN A 857 -14.12 -19.57 -17.75
C GLN A 857 -14.83 -20.91 -17.61
N GLY A 858 -14.18 -21.92 -17.02
CA GLY A 858 -14.78 -23.22 -16.70
C GLY A 858 -15.99 -23.13 -15.76
N ASP A 859 -15.92 -22.27 -14.74
CA ASP A 859 -16.99 -22.07 -13.75
C ASP A 859 -18.30 -21.52 -14.35
N ALA A 860 -18.24 -20.86 -15.51
CA ALA A 860 -19.45 -20.47 -16.23
C ALA A 860 -20.21 -21.70 -16.79
N PHE A 861 -19.48 -22.72 -17.22
CA PHE A 861 -20.06 -23.95 -17.79
C PHE A 861 -20.52 -24.95 -16.71
N SER A 862 -19.83 -24.99 -15.56
CA SER A 862 -20.14 -25.94 -14.47
C SER A 862 -21.56 -25.79 -13.91
N LYS A 863 -22.09 -24.56 -13.94
CA LYS A 863 -23.42 -24.17 -13.44
C LYS A 863 -24.59 -24.68 -14.30
N SER A 864 -24.31 -25.18 -15.51
CA SER A 864 -25.32 -25.76 -16.38
C SER A 864 -25.64 -27.20 -16.02
N ASN A 865 -26.88 -27.62 -16.27
CA ASN A 865 -27.29 -29.02 -16.14
C ASN A 865 -27.01 -29.85 -17.41
N ASP A 866 -26.55 -29.21 -18.50
CA ASP A 866 -26.17 -29.87 -19.74
C ASP A 866 -24.86 -30.67 -19.57
N PRO A 867 -24.85 -31.99 -19.80
CA PRO A 867 -23.65 -32.83 -19.72
C PRO A 867 -22.48 -32.30 -20.55
N THR A 868 -22.75 -31.75 -21.74
CA THR A 868 -21.73 -31.22 -22.65
C THR A 868 -21.03 -30.02 -22.03
N GLN A 869 -21.78 -29.15 -21.36
CA GLN A 869 -21.24 -27.99 -20.67
C GLN A 869 -20.47 -28.40 -19.41
N LYS A 870 -20.93 -29.41 -18.67
CA LYS A 870 -20.15 -29.97 -17.55
C LYS A 870 -18.82 -30.59 -18.01
N GLN A 871 -18.81 -31.31 -19.13
CA GLN A 871 -17.57 -31.80 -19.75
C GLN A 871 -16.66 -30.65 -20.18
N ALA A 872 -17.21 -29.55 -20.71
CA ALA A 872 -16.43 -28.36 -20.99
C ALA A 872 -15.81 -27.77 -19.72
N ALA A 873 -16.56 -27.67 -18.62
CA ALA A 873 -16.03 -27.21 -17.33
C ALA A 873 -14.88 -28.09 -16.82
N ILE A 874 -15.05 -29.42 -16.88
CA ILE A 874 -14.01 -30.40 -16.52
C ILE A 874 -12.72 -30.15 -17.31
N ALA A 875 -12.82 -30.02 -18.64
CA ALA A 875 -11.65 -29.77 -19.47
C ALA A 875 -10.94 -28.45 -19.13
N HIS A 876 -11.67 -27.40 -18.73
CA HIS A 876 -11.06 -26.15 -18.25
C HIS A 876 -10.33 -26.34 -16.91
N TYR A 877 -10.93 -27.05 -15.96
CA TYR A 877 -10.34 -27.31 -14.66
C TYR A 877 -9.10 -28.20 -14.75
N GLU A 878 -9.13 -29.26 -15.56
CA GLU A 878 -7.96 -30.09 -15.85
C GLU A 878 -6.84 -29.25 -16.48
N ARG A 879 -7.18 -28.38 -17.44
CA ARG A 879 -6.20 -27.48 -18.05
C ARG A 879 -5.62 -26.47 -17.05
N ALA A 880 -6.41 -25.97 -16.10
CA ALA A 880 -5.92 -25.11 -15.03
C ALA A 880 -4.94 -25.87 -14.11
N LEU A 881 -5.22 -27.13 -13.80
CA LEU A 881 -4.37 -28.00 -12.98
C LEU A 881 -3.06 -28.40 -13.68
N GLU A 882 -3.02 -28.48 -15.01
CA GLU A 882 -1.75 -28.65 -15.74
C GLU A 882 -0.77 -27.50 -15.49
N TYR A 883 -1.27 -26.27 -15.29
CA TYR A 883 -0.43 -25.12 -14.94
C TYR A 883 -0.07 -25.08 -13.45
N VAL A 884 -0.98 -25.51 -12.57
CA VAL A 884 -0.81 -25.44 -11.10
C VAL A 884 -1.30 -26.73 -10.45
N PRO A 885 -0.51 -27.82 -10.51
CA PRO A 885 -0.96 -29.15 -10.10
C PRO A 885 -1.12 -29.32 -8.58
N ARG A 886 -0.64 -28.35 -7.79
CA ARG A 886 -0.71 -28.32 -6.31
C ARG A 886 -1.77 -27.37 -5.77
N GLU A 887 -2.63 -26.82 -6.61
CA GLU A 887 -3.73 -25.95 -6.17
C GLU A 887 -4.95 -26.80 -5.80
N ASP A 888 -5.17 -27.02 -4.50
CA ASP A 888 -6.26 -27.83 -3.98
C ASP A 888 -7.64 -27.25 -4.31
N PHE A 889 -7.72 -25.91 -4.42
CA PHE A 889 -8.96 -25.23 -4.79
C PHE A 889 -9.52 -25.68 -6.13
N TYR A 890 -8.70 -26.00 -7.14
CA TYR A 890 -9.22 -26.46 -8.44
C TYR A 890 -9.70 -27.91 -8.40
N TYR A 891 -9.03 -28.78 -7.64
CA TYR A 891 -9.51 -30.16 -7.45
C TYR A 891 -10.88 -30.21 -6.76
N LEU A 892 -11.14 -29.30 -5.83
CA LEU A 892 -12.43 -29.17 -5.15
C LEU A 892 -13.60 -29.03 -6.14
N TYR A 893 -13.48 -28.09 -7.09
CA TYR A 893 -14.51 -27.82 -8.09
C TYR A 893 -14.56 -28.90 -9.18
N LEU A 894 -13.40 -29.46 -9.53
CA LEU A 894 -13.31 -30.57 -10.47
C LEU A 894 -14.05 -31.80 -9.95
N GLY A 895 -13.78 -32.23 -8.72
CA GLY A 895 -14.45 -33.38 -8.09
C GLY A 895 -15.96 -33.14 -7.96
N LYS A 896 -16.36 -31.95 -7.53
CA LYS A 896 -17.78 -31.56 -7.48
C LYS A 896 -18.46 -31.67 -8.85
N THR A 897 -17.80 -31.22 -9.91
CA THR A 897 -18.37 -31.22 -11.27
C THR A 897 -18.48 -32.64 -11.83
N TYR A 898 -17.50 -33.51 -11.58
CA TYR A 898 -17.61 -34.94 -11.91
C TYR A 898 -18.75 -35.63 -11.17
N LEU A 899 -18.95 -35.30 -9.88
CA LEU A 899 -20.06 -35.86 -9.10
C LEU A 899 -21.42 -35.45 -9.66
N GLU A 900 -21.59 -34.16 -9.99
CA GLU A 900 -22.81 -33.66 -10.62
C GLU A 900 -23.01 -34.29 -12.00
N LEU A 901 -21.93 -34.52 -12.77
CA LEU A 901 -22.01 -35.19 -14.06
C LEU A 901 -22.49 -36.64 -13.91
N ALA A 902 -21.98 -37.37 -12.90
CA ALA A 902 -22.43 -38.74 -12.59
C ALA A 902 -23.93 -38.82 -12.27
N GLN A 903 -24.52 -37.76 -11.68
CA GLN A 903 -25.94 -37.68 -11.38
C GLN A 903 -26.81 -37.45 -12.63
N VAL A 904 -26.23 -36.92 -13.71
CA VAL A 904 -26.95 -36.65 -14.97
C VAL A 904 -26.85 -37.84 -15.94
N HIS A 905 -25.79 -38.65 -15.86
CA HIS A 905 -25.64 -39.84 -16.70
C HIS A 905 -26.71 -40.90 -16.44
N THR A 906 -27.38 -41.33 -17.52
CA THR A 906 -28.38 -42.42 -17.49
C THR A 906 -27.76 -43.80 -17.70
N GLU A 907 -26.60 -43.88 -18.35
CA GLU A 907 -25.87 -45.13 -18.59
C GLU A 907 -25.02 -45.52 -17.37
N ALA A 908 -25.13 -46.76 -16.93
CA ALA A 908 -24.46 -47.26 -15.73
C ALA A 908 -22.92 -47.20 -15.83
N GLU A 909 -22.36 -47.52 -17.00
CA GLU A 909 -20.90 -47.51 -17.22
C GLU A 909 -20.32 -46.10 -17.12
N GLN A 910 -20.92 -45.13 -17.80
CA GLN A 910 -20.50 -43.72 -17.76
C GLN A 910 -20.63 -43.13 -16.35
N ARG A 911 -21.71 -43.49 -15.64
CA ARG A 911 -21.93 -43.08 -14.25
C ARG A 911 -20.86 -43.66 -13.34
N MET A 912 -20.54 -44.96 -13.44
CA MET A 912 -19.49 -45.58 -12.62
C MET A 912 -18.11 -44.98 -12.89
N ALA A 913 -17.77 -44.73 -14.16
CA ALA A 913 -16.50 -44.09 -14.52
C ALA A 913 -16.37 -42.68 -13.92
N ALA A 914 -17.45 -41.88 -13.98
CA ALA A 914 -17.47 -40.55 -13.38
C ALA A 914 -17.37 -40.58 -11.83
N LEU A 915 -17.99 -41.56 -11.18
CA LEU A 915 -17.89 -41.75 -9.73
C LEU A 915 -16.48 -42.17 -9.31
N GLN A 916 -15.85 -43.13 -10.00
CA GLN A 916 -14.47 -43.52 -9.73
C GLN A 916 -13.52 -42.33 -9.88
N ARG A 917 -13.70 -41.55 -10.95
CA ARG A 917 -12.89 -40.36 -11.18
C ARG A 917 -13.10 -39.29 -10.11
N THR A 918 -14.34 -39.11 -9.65
CA THR A 918 -14.68 -38.23 -8.53
C THR A 918 -13.91 -38.61 -7.27
N GLU A 919 -13.92 -39.90 -6.91
CA GLU A 919 -13.23 -40.42 -5.72
C GLU A 919 -11.73 -40.13 -5.77
N GLU A 920 -11.08 -40.49 -6.89
CA GLU A 920 -9.64 -40.22 -7.11
C GLU A 920 -9.29 -38.74 -6.91
N ILE A 921 -10.07 -37.84 -7.52
CA ILE A 921 -9.85 -36.40 -7.47
C ILE A 921 -10.04 -35.84 -6.06
N LEU A 922 -11.08 -36.27 -5.34
CA LEU A 922 -11.35 -35.80 -3.98
C LEU A 922 -10.30 -36.31 -2.99
N HIS A 923 -9.80 -37.52 -3.17
CA HIS A 923 -8.65 -38.02 -2.40
C HIS A 923 -7.39 -37.20 -2.68
N GLN A 924 -7.09 -36.91 -3.95
CA GLN A 924 -5.95 -36.08 -4.33
C GLN A 924 -6.03 -34.67 -3.74
N ALA A 925 -7.22 -34.05 -3.73
CA ALA A 925 -7.45 -32.75 -3.11
C ALA A 925 -7.12 -32.76 -1.61
N ARG A 926 -7.57 -33.80 -0.90
CA ARG A 926 -7.30 -34.02 0.52
C ARG A 926 -5.82 -34.30 0.80
N GLU A 927 -5.12 -35.01 -0.08
CA GLU A 927 -3.68 -35.24 0.07
C GLU A 927 -2.86 -33.96 -0.07
N ILE A 928 -3.26 -33.05 -0.96
CA ILE A 928 -2.55 -31.77 -1.15
C ILE A 928 -2.76 -30.84 0.05
N ASN A 929 -3.97 -30.81 0.61
CA ASN A 929 -4.31 -29.95 1.73
C ASN A 929 -5.19 -30.67 2.77
N PRO A 930 -4.61 -31.54 3.61
CA PRO A 930 -5.37 -32.45 4.48
C PRO A 930 -6.21 -31.74 5.54
N LEU A 931 -5.80 -30.56 5.97
CA LEU A 931 -6.49 -29.80 7.02
C LEU A 931 -7.60 -28.87 6.47
N ASN A 932 -7.77 -28.79 5.15
CA ASN A 932 -8.89 -28.09 4.56
C ASN A 932 -10.16 -28.94 4.65
N THR A 933 -11.08 -28.51 5.50
CA THR A 933 -12.30 -29.26 5.87
C THR A 933 -13.25 -29.47 4.69
N ASP A 934 -13.19 -28.62 3.65
CA ASP A 934 -13.99 -28.75 2.45
C ASP A 934 -13.70 -30.07 1.70
N HIS A 935 -12.47 -30.56 1.72
CA HIS A 935 -12.10 -31.81 1.04
C HIS A 935 -12.73 -33.02 1.73
N SER A 936 -12.59 -33.10 3.06
CA SER A 936 -13.22 -34.15 3.86
C SER A 936 -14.75 -34.09 3.77
N ALA A 937 -15.34 -32.90 3.79
CA ALA A 937 -16.78 -32.71 3.66
C ALA A 937 -17.30 -33.17 2.28
N ASN A 938 -16.58 -32.88 1.19
CA ASN A 938 -16.99 -33.32 -0.14
C ASN A 938 -16.79 -34.82 -0.35
N LEU A 939 -15.74 -35.42 0.20
CA LEU A 939 -15.55 -36.86 0.18
C LEU A 939 -16.69 -37.59 0.93
N ALA A 940 -17.12 -37.05 2.08
CA ALA A 940 -18.29 -37.58 2.80
C ALA A 940 -19.59 -37.43 2.00
N ARG A 941 -19.78 -36.30 1.30
CA ARG A 941 -20.93 -36.10 0.39
C ARG A 941 -20.92 -37.10 -0.77
N PHE A 942 -19.75 -37.38 -1.33
CA PHE A 942 -19.55 -38.37 -2.37
C PHE A 942 -19.98 -39.77 -1.90
N TYR A 943 -19.44 -40.26 -0.77
CA TYR A 943 -19.82 -41.59 -0.26
C TYR A 943 -21.28 -41.70 0.16
N ARG A 944 -21.92 -40.60 0.58
CA ARG A 944 -23.36 -40.59 0.86
C ARG A 944 -24.21 -40.67 -0.42
N SER A 945 -23.66 -40.26 -1.56
CA SER A 945 -24.36 -40.26 -2.85
C SER A 945 -24.16 -41.54 -3.67
N MET A 946 -23.19 -42.37 -3.25
CA MET A 946 -23.05 -43.78 -3.66
C MET A 946 -24.12 -44.60 -2.93
#